data_AF-B1MH62-F1
#
_entry.id   AF-B1MH62-F1
#
_cell.length_a   1.000
_cell.length_b   1.000
_cell.length_c   1.000
_cell.angle_alpha   90.00
_cell.angle_beta   90.00
_cell.angle_gamma   90.00
#
_symmetry.space_group_name_H-M   'P 1'
#
loop_
_entity.id
_entity.type
_entity.pdbx_description
1 polymer ?
#
loop_
_entity_poly.entity_id
_entity_poly.type
_entity_poly.pdbx_seq_one_letter_code
_entity_poly.pdbx_strand_id
1 'polypeptide(L)'
;MRGNTGGPILAVSRQTKTDNATTNSVPGAPSRLSFAKLREPLAVPGLLDVQTESFEWLVGSPRWREVATARGEVNPTGGLEEILTELSPIEDFSGSMSLSFSDPRFDEVKAPVDECKDKDMTYAAPLFVTAEFINNNTGEIKSQTVFMGDFPMMTDMGTFIINGTERVVVSQLVRSPGVYFDESIDKSTEKTLHSVKVIPGRGAWLEFDVDKRDTVGVRIDRKRRQPVTVLLKALGWTNEQIVERFGFSEIMMGTLEKDNIAGPDEALLDIYRKLRPGEPPTKESAQALLENLFFKEKRYDLARVGRYKVNKKLGLGGTNPAQVTTTTLTEEDVVATIEYLVRLHEGQTTMTAPGGVEVPVDVDDIDHFGNRRLRTVGELIQNQIRVGLSRMERVVRERMTTQDVEAITPQTLINIRPVVAAIKEFFGTSQLSQFMDQNNPLSGLTHKRRLSALGPGGLTRDRAGLEVRDVHPSHYGRMCPIETPEGPNIGLIGSLSVYARVNPFGFIETPYRKVSDGVVTDDIHYLTADEEDRHVVAQANSPVDANGRFTEEKILVRRKGGEVEFVSATEVDYMDVSPRQMVSVATAMIPFLEHDDANRALMGANMQRQAVPLVRSEAPLVGTGMELRAAIDAGDVVVAEKAGVIEEVSADYVTVMADDGTRQSYRLRKFARSNHGTCANQKPIVDEGQRVEAGQVIADGPCTENGEMALGKNLLVAVMPWEGHNYEDAIILSNRLVEEDVLTSIHIEEHEIDARDTKLGAEEITRDIPNVSDEVLADLDERGIVRIGAEVRDGDILVGKVTPKGETELTPEERLLRAIFGEKAREVRDTSLKVPHGESGKVIGIRVFSRDDDDDLPAGVNELVRVYVAQKRKISDGDKLAGRHGNKGVIGKILPVEDMPFLPDGTPVDIILNTHGVPRRMNIGQILETHLGWIAKTGWNIEGEPEWAANLPADLTSAPADTRTATPVFDGAREEELTGLLSSTLPNRDGEVMVDGDGKARLFDGRSGEPFPYPVTVGYMYILKLHHLVDDKIHARSTGPYSMITQQPLGGKAQFGGQRFGEMECWAMQAYGAAYTLQELLTIKSDDTVGRVKVYEAIVKGENIPEPGIPESFKVLLKELQSLCLNVEVLSKDGAAIEMRDGDDEDLERAAANLGINLSRNESASIEDFA
;
A
#
# COMPACT_ATOMS: atom_id res chain seq x y z
N MET A 1 -53.58 12.64 -55.00
CA MET A 1 -52.37 12.53 -55.84
C MET A 1 -51.19 12.29 -54.93
N ARG A 2 -50.39 11.27 -55.25
CA ARG A 2 -49.21 10.81 -54.48
C ARG A 2 -48.12 11.88 -54.49
N GLY A 3 -47.45 12.08 -53.36
CA GLY A 3 -46.22 12.86 -53.25
C GLY A 3 -45.34 12.25 -52.16
N ASN A 4 -44.27 11.59 -52.58
CA ASN A 4 -43.22 10.98 -51.77
C ASN A 4 -42.59 11.99 -50.78
N THR A 5 -42.53 11.64 -49.51
CA THR A 5 -41.55 12.19 -48.56
C THR A 5 -40.67 11.04 -48.07
N GLY A 6 -39.49 10.92 -48.66
CA GLY A 6 -38.45 10.01 -48.19
C GLY A 6 -38.00 10.41 -46.79
N GLY A 7 -37.97 9.44 -45.88
CA GLY A 7 -37.39 9.62 -44.55
C GLY A 7 -35.88 9.89 -44.64
N PRO A 8 -35.30 10.57 -43.63
CA PRO A 8 -33.86 10.74 -43.56
C PRO A 8 -33.22 9.37 -43.38
N ILE A 9 -32.46 8.96 -44.37
CA ILE A 9 -31.54 7.83 -44.30
C ILE A 9 -30.51 8.21 -43.23
N LEU A 10 -30.62 7.59 -42.06
CA LEU A 10 -29.58 7.57 -41.03
C LEU A 10 -28.33 6.97 -41.68
N ALA A 11 -27.40 7.85 -42.06
CA ALA A 11 -26.12 7.47 -42.62
C ALA A 11 -25.32 6.78 -41.51
N VAL A 12 -25.26 5.45 -41.61
CA VAL A 12 -24.41 4.59 -40.80
C VAL A 12 -22.96 4.88 -41.19
N SER A 13 -22.25 5.72 -40.43
CA SER A 13 -20.79 5.73 -40.48
C SER A 13 -20.31 4.49 -39.72
N ARG A 14 -20.09 3.38 -40.44
CA ARG A 14 -19.20 2.33 -39.95
C ARG A 14 -17.84 2.98 -39.73
N GLN A 15 -17.46 3.21 -38.48
CA GLN A 15 -16.05 3.44 -38.14
C GLN A 15 -15.29 2.18 -38.57
N THR A 16 -14.59 2.27 -39.70
CA THR A 16 -13.54 1.34 -40.07
C THR A 16 -12.45 1.46 -39.01
N LYS A 17 -12.43 0.52 -38.05
CA LYS A 17 -11.27 0.28 -37.19
C LYS A 17 -10.13 -0.23 -38.08
N THR A 18 -9.05 0.54 -38.18
CA THR A 18 -7.75 0.06 -38.68
C THR A 18 -7.02 -0.66 -37.54
N ASP A 19 -6.27 -1.71 -37.86
CA ASP A 19 -5.57 -2.57 -36.89
C ASP A 19 -4.47 -1.85 -36.06
N ASN A 20 -4.18 -0.56 -36.33
CA ASN A 20 -3.04 0.20 -35.79
C ASN A 20 -3.38 1.32 -34.78
N ALA A 21 -4.66 1.68 -34.59
CA ALA A 21 -5.04 2.43 -33.38
C ALA A 21 -4.78 1.52 -32.18
N THR A 22 -4.19 2.02 -31.08
CA THR A 22 -3.84 1.18 -29.90
C THR A 22 -4.92 0.13 -29.66
N THR A 23 -4.52 -1.14 -29.61
CA THR A 23 -5.34 -2.36 -29.53
C THR A 23 -6.16 -2.49 -28.23
N ASN A 24 -6.68 -1.37 -27.72
CA ASN A 24 -7.65 -1.34 -26.67
C ASN A 24 -9.02 -1.64 -27.29
N SER A 25 -9.49 -2.86 -27.09
CA SER A 25 -10.81 -3.34 -27.49
C SER A 25 -11.99 -2.62 -26.81
N VAL A 26 -11.71 -1.65 -25.94
CA VAL A 26 -12.69 -0.88 -25.15
C VAL A 26 -13.53 0.02 -26.07
N PRO A 27 -14.87 -0.12 -26.07
CA PRO A 27 -15.76 0.76 -26.83
C PRO A 27 -15.68 2.21 -26.36
N GLY A 28 -15.75 3.16 -27.30
CA GLY A 28 -15.76 4.60 -27.00
C GLY A 28 -14.42 5.20 -26.54
N ALA A 29 -13.33 4.42 -26.59
CA ALA A 29 -11.99 4.93 -26.30
C ALA A 29 -11.56 6.04 -27.28
N PRO A 30 -10.81 7.06 -26.82
CA PRO A 30 -10.27 8.09 -27.70
C PRO A 30 -9.26 7.48 -28.69
N SER A 31 -9.17 8.07 -29.89
CA SER A 31 -8.19 7.64 -30.89
C SER A 31 -6.78 8.08 -30.49
N ARG A 32 -5.90 7.12 -30.19
CA ARG A 32 -4.49 7.33 -29.90
C ARG A 32 -3.65 6.54 -30.91
N LEU A 33 -2.82 7.24 -31.68
CA LEU A 33 -1.97 6.62 -32.71
C LEU A 33 -0.76 5.95 -32.06
N SER A 34 -0.55 4.65 -32.29
CA SER A 34 0.53 3.90 -31.66
C SER A 34 1.73 3.74 -32.57
N PHE A 35 2.93 3.88 -32.00
CA PHE A 35 4.22 3.56 -32.64
C PHE A 35 4.60 2.07 -32.53
N ALA A 36 3.71 1.24 -31.97
CA ALA A 36 3.93 -0.20 -31.83
C ALA A 36 4.25 -0.85 -33.17
N LYS A 37 5.27 -1.69 -33.18
CA LYS A 37 5.68 -2.50 -34.34
C LYS A 37 5.32 -3.97 -34.12
N LEU A 38 5.10 -4.36 -32.87
CA LEU A 38 4.76 -5.71 -32.48
C LEU A 38 3.25 -5.84 -32.23
N ARG A 39 2.66 -6.92 -32.75
CA ARG A 39 1.26 -7.28 -32.43
C ARG A 39 1.19 -7.84 -31.01
N GLU A 40 0.32 -7.27 -30.19
CA GLU A 40 -0.05 -7.82 -28.87
C GLU A 40 -1.01 -9.02 -29.03
N PRO A 41 -0.59 -10.25 -28.70
CA PRO A 41 -1.42 -11.45 -28.84
C PRO A 41 -2.38 -11.66 -27.66
N LEU A 42 -2.11 -11.03 -26.51
CA LEU A 42 -2.89 -11.12 -25.29
C LEU A 42 -3.22 -9.72 -24.77
N ALA A 43 -4.51 -9.45 -24.53
CA ALA A 43 -4.91 -8.21 -23.88
C ALA A 43 -4.52 -8.21 -22.39
N VAL A 44 -4.35 -7.02 -21.82
CA VAL A 44 -4.11 -6.85 -20.38
C VAL A 44 -5.28 -7.49 -19.59
N PRO A 45 -5.03 -8.35 -18.58
CA PRO A 45 -6.08 -8.97 -17.76
C PRO A 45 -6.79 -7.93 -16.87
N GLY A 46 -7.76 -8.35 -16.06
CA GLY A 46 -8.38 -7.48 -15.07
C GLY A 46 -7.35 -7.07 -14.02
N LEU A 47 -7.03 -5.78 -13.91
CA LEU A 47 -5.97 -5.33 -13.01
C LEU A 47 -6.35 -5.43 -11.52
N LEU A 48 -7.61 -5.75 -11.20
CA LEU A 48 -8.08 -6.01 -9.83
C LEU A 48 -8.20 -7.50 -9.48
N ASP A 49 -7.95 -8.41 -10.42
CA ASP A 49 -8.21 -9.85 -10.26
C ASP A 49 -7.48 -10.47 -9.06
N VAL A 50 -6.30 -9.93 -8.70
CA VAL A 50 -5.54 -10.37 -7.51
C VAL A 50 -6.30 -10.17 -6.19
N GLN A 51 -7.20 -9.18 -6.14
CA GLN A 51 -8.08 -8.91 -4.99
C GLN A 51 -9.42 -9.65 -5.15
N THR A 52 -10.09 -9.45 -6.29
CA THR A 52 -11.46 -9.92 -6.50
C THR A 52 -11.54 -11.45 -6.61
N GLU A 53 -10.72 -12.11 -7.43
CA GLU A 53 -10.74 -13.58 -7.56
C GLU A 53 -10.39 -14.26 -6.22
N SER A 54 -9.48 -13.66 -5.46
CA SER A 54 -9.07 -14.15 -4.13
C SER A 54 -10.21 -14.07 -3.11
N PHE A 55 -10.96 -12.97 -3.09
CA PHE A 55 -12.11 -12.82 -2.18
C PHE A 55 -13.31 -13.66 -2.63
N GLU A 56 -13.57 -13.74 -3.93
CA GLU A 56 -14.60 -14.61 -4.51
C GLU A 56 -14.36 -16.09 -4.18
N TRP A 57 -13.10 -16.55 -4.22
CA TRP A 57 -12.71 -17.89 -3.74
C TRP A 57 -13.01 -18.10 -2.26
N LEU A 58 -12.68 -17.12 -1.40
CA LEU A 58 -12.93 -17.22 0.04
C LEU A 58 -14.42 -17.40 0.33
N VAL A 59 -15.26 -16.58 -0.30
CA VAL A 59 -16.72 -16.56 -0.13
C VAL A 59 -17.40 -17.74 -0.85
N GLY A 60 -16.79 -18.29 -1.89
CA GLY A 60 -17.36 -19.36 -2.71
C GLY A 60 -18.39 -18.84 -3.73
N SER A 61 -18.11 -17.69 -4.37
CA SER A 61 -19.05 -17.04 -5.28
C SER A 61 -19.43 -17.93 -6.48
N PRO A 62 -20.63 -17.77 -7.09
CA PRO A 62 -21.00 -18.51 -8.29
C PRO A 62 -20.01 -18.32 -9.44
N ARG A 63 -19.56 -17.08 -9.66
CA ARG A 63 -18.55 -16.74 -10.68
C ARG A 63 -17.26 -17.53 -10.49
N TRP A 64 -16.73 -17.58 -9.26
CA TRP A 64 -15.52 -18.35 -8.98
C TRP A 64 -15.73 -19.85 -9.21
N ARG A 65 -16.86 -20.43 -8.78
CA ARG A 65 -17.16 -21.86 -8.98
C ARG A 65 -17.21 -22.23 -10.46
N GLU A 66 -17.81 -21.38 -11.30
CA GLU A 66 -17.84 -21.57 -12.76
C GLU A 66 -16.42 -21.56 -13.34
N VAL A 67 -15.59 -20.58 -12.95
CA VAL A 67 -14.20 -20.48 -13.40
C VAL A 67 -13.35 -21.66 -12.95
N ALA A 68 -13.48 -22.10 -11.69
CA ALA A 68 -12.75 -23.25 -11.16
C ALA A 68 -13.13 -24.56 -11.87
N THR A 69 -14.42 -24.76 -12.14
CA THR A 69 -14.91 -25.92 -12.89
C THR A 69 -14.41 -25.89 -14.33
N ALA A 70 -14.39 -24.73 -14.98
CA ALA A 70 -13.86 -24.55 -16.33
C ALA A 70 -12.34 -24.81 -16.41
N ARG A 71 -11.58 -24.56 -15.32
CA ARG A 71 -10.16 -24.92 -15.18
C ARG A 71 -9.94 -26.42 -14.95
N GLY A 72 -11.01 -27.22 -14.79
CA GLY A 72 -10.96 -28.68 -14.64
C GLY A 72 -11.06 -29.20 -13.20
N GLU A 73 -11.43 -28.36 -12.22
CA GLU A 73 -11.67 -28.80 -10.85
C GLU A 73 -13.03 -29.51 -10.73
N VAL A 74 -13.02 -30.77 -10.28
CA VAL A 74 -14.23 -31.63 -10.24
C VAL A 74 -15.16 -31.29 -9.08
N ASN A 75 -14.63 -30.80 -7.96
CA ASN A 75 -15.37 -30.38 -6.76
C ASN A 75 -14.69 -29.15 -6.13
N PRO A 76 -14.92 -27.94 -6.67
CA PRO A 76 -14.31 -26.73 -6.13
C PRO A 76 -14.92 -26.42 -4.74
N THR A 77 -14.06 -26.29 -3.73
CA THR A 77 -14.45 -25.90 -2.36
C THR A 77 -13.99 -24.48 -2.04
N GLY A 78 -14.92 -23.63 -1.60
CA GLY A 78 -14.60 -22.25 -1.21
C GLY A 78 -13.74 -22.19 0.06
N GLY A 79 -13.05 -21.07 0.29
CA GLY A 79 -12.14 -20.94 1.44
C GLY A 79 -12.83 -21.06 2.80
N LEU A 80 -14.08 -20.58 2.92
CA LEU A 80 -14.90 -20.77 4.13
C LEU A 80 -15.35 -22.23 4.31
N GLU A 81 -15.76 -22.88 3.23
CA GLU A 81 -16.16 -24.30 3.24
C GLU A 81 -14.98 -25.19 3.65
N GLU A 82 -13.78 -24.90 3.16
CA GLU A 82 -12.55 -25.59 3.53
C GLU A 82 -12.31 -25.52 5.05
N ILE A 83 -12.40 -24.32 5.66
CA ILE A 83 -12.20 -24.20 7.11
C ILE A 83 -13.29 -24.93 7.91
N LEU A 84 -14.55 -24.85 7.49
CA LEU A 84 -15.65 -25.52 8.19
C LEU A 84 -15.49 -27.05 8.10
N THR A 85 -15.03 -27.55 6.96
CA THR A 85 -14.73 -28.98 6.75
C THR A 85 -13.53 -29.42 7.60
N GLU A 86 -12.47 -28.61 7.69
CA GLU A 86 -11.31 -28.86 8.58
C GLU A 86 -11.71 -28.90 10.06
N LEU A 87 -12.65 -28.05 10.47
CA LEU A 87 -13.12 -27.96 11.86
C LEU A 87 -14.06 -29.12 12.23
N SER A 88 -14.81 -29.63 11.25
CA SER A 88 -15.84 -30.63 11.45
C SER A 88 -15.28 -32.06 11.32
N PRO A 89 -15.62 -33.01 12.24
CA PRO A 89 -16.47 -32.85 13.41
C PRO A 89 -15.69 -32.42 14.67
N ILE A 90 -16.36 -31.64 15.53
CA ILE A 90 -15.91 -31.37 16.91
C ILE A 90 -16.50 -32.42 17.84
N GLU A 91 -15.67 -33.34 18.33
CA GLU A 91 -16.09 -34.38 19.27
C GLU A 91 -15.66 -34.07 20.70
N ASP A 92 -16.40 -34.54 21.70
CA ASP A 92 -15.95 -34.53 23.10
C ASP A 92 -14.89 -35.63 23.36
N PHE A 93 -14.27 -35.64 24.55
CA PHE A 93 -13.22 -36.63 24.87
C PHE A 93 -13.73 -38.09 24.87
N SER A 94 -15.02 -38.31 25.12
CA SER A 94 -15.63 -39.64 25.11
C SER A 94 -16.13 -40.10 23.74
N GLY A 95 -16.21 -39.18 22.75
CA GLY A 95 -16.81 -39.45 21.45
C GLY A 95 -18.33 -39.70 21.49
N SER A 96 -18.99 -39.30 22.58
CA SER A 96 -20.44 -39.47 22.74
C SER A 96 -21.26 -38.38 22.06
N MET A 97 -20.66 -37.21 21.84
CA MET A 97 -21.28 -36.05 21.22
C MET A 97 -20.38 -35.48 20.14
N SER A 98 -20.99 -35.03 19.04
CA SER A 98 -20.28 -34.29 18.00
C SER A 98 -21.06 -33.08 17.50
N LEU A 99 -20.35 -32.05 17.06
CA LEU A 99 -20.90 -30.87 16.39
C LEU A 99 -20.22 -30.71 15.04
N SER A 100 -21.02 -30.56 13.98
CA SER A 100 -20.55 -30.39 12.61
C SER A 100 -21.06 -29.07 12.02
N PHE A 101 -20.32 -28.50 11.09
CA PHE A 101 -20.68 -27.27 10.38
C PHE A 101 -20.70 -27.51 8.87
N SER A 102 -21.65 -26.91 8.18
CA SER A 102 -21.81 -26.99 6.73
C SER A 102 -22.54 -25.76 6.18
N ASP A 103 -22.56 -25.61 4.85
CA ASP A 103 -23.38 -24.63 4.11
C ASP A 103 -23.21 -23.17 4.60
N PRO A 104 -22.02 -22.56 4.42
CA PRO A 104 -21.85 -21.14 4.67
C PRO A 104 -22.63 -20.32 3.66
N ARG A 105 -23.49 -19.40 4.13
CA ARG A 105 -24.29 -18.51 3.29
C ARG A 105 -24.30 -17.09 3.83
N PHE A 106 -24.33 -16.15 2.90
CA PHE A 106 -24.43 -14.72 3.21
C PHE A 106 -25.85 -14.23 2.96
N ASP A 107 -26.31 -13.35 3.84
CA ASP A 107 -27.51 -12.55 3.60
C ASP A 107 -27.16 -11.26 2.85
N GLU A 108 -28.15 -10.42 2.57
CA GLU A 108 -27.90 -9.11 1.95
C GLU A 108 -27.03 -8.20 2.83
N VAL A 109 -26.28 -7.31 2.18
CA VAL A 109 -25.46 -6.30 2.87
C VAL A 109 -26.35 -5.35 3.68
N LYS A 110 -25.88 -4.96 4.88
CA LYS A 110 -26.69 -4.16 5.81
C LYS A 110 -27.00 -2.75 5.32
N ALA A 111 -26.05 -2.13 4.64
CA ALA A 111 -26.14 -0.79 4.11
C ALA A 111 -25.28 -0.68 2.83
N PRO A 112 -25.64 0.21 1.89
CA PRO A 112 -24.82 0.49 0.71
C PRO A 112 -23.46 1.12 1.07
N VAL A 113 -22.51 1.01 0.15
CA VAL A 113 -21.13 1.54 0.26
C VAL A 113 -21.09 3.02 0.68
N ASP A 114 -21.86 3.88 0.00
CA ASP A 114 -21.87 5.32 0.28
C ASP A 114 -22.45 5.65 1.67
N GLU A 115 -23.48 4.92 2.10
CA GLU A 115 -24.05 5.08 3.44
C GLU A 115 -23.07 4.63 4.52
N CYS A 116 -22.31 3.55 4.28
CA CYS A 116 -21.28 3.12 5.22
C CYS A 116 -20.16 4.16 5.37
N LYS A 117 -19.76 4.84 4.29
CA LYS A 117 -18.76 5.93 4.36
C LYS A 117 -19.31 7.17 5.07
N ASP A 118 -20.58 7.50 4.86
CA ASP A 118 -21.22 8.67 5.44
C ASP A 118 -21.50 8.53 6.94
N LYS A 119 -21.91 7.32 7.39
CA LYS A 119 -22.30 7.03 8.79
C LYS A 119 -21.23 6.27 9.59
N ASP A 120 -19.99 6.22 9.09
CA ASP A 120 -18.90 5.45 9.70
C ASP A 120 -19.22 3.98 10.01
N MET A 121 -20.09 3.37 9.20
CA MET A 121 -20.40 1.96 9.36
C MET A 121 -19.36 1.09 8.64
N THR A 122 -19.33 -0.19 8.98
CA THR A 122 -18.56 -1.19 8.24
C THR A 122 -19.45 -1.83 7.18
N TYR A 123 -18.97 -1.88 5.94
CA TYR A 123 -19.68 -2.56 4.84
C TYR A 123 -19.55 -4.08 5.02
N ALA A 124 -20.64 -4.71 5.46
CA ALA A 124 -20.65 -6.12 5.86
C ALA A 124 -22.00 -6.80 5.55
N ALA A 125 -21.92 -8.12 5.37
CA ALA A 125 -23.07 -9.00 5.21
C ALA A 125 -23.15 -10.01 6.38
N PRO A 126 -24.34 -10.32 6.90
CA PRO A 126 -24.51 -11.39 7.89
C PRO A 126 -24.09 -12.76 7.35
N LEU A 127 -23.19 -13.46 8.05
CA LEU A 127 -22.80 -14.84 7.74
C LEU A 127 -23.64 -15.83 8.55
N PHE A 128 -24.25 -16.79 7.87
CA PHE A 128 -24.96 -17.91 8.45
C PHE A 128 -24.30 -19.24 8.08
N VAL A 129 -24.33 -20.20 9.00
CA VAL A 129 -23.88 -21.58 8.75
C VAL A 129 -24.92 -22.55 9.26
N THR A 130 -24.99 -23.72 8.65
CA THR A 130 -25.79 -24.84 9.17
C THR A 130 -24.94 -25.62 10.16
N ALA A 131 -25.40 -25.72 11.40
CA ALA A 131 -24.71 -26.44 12.47
C ALA A 131 -25.55 -27.65 12.91
N GLU A 132 -24.93 -28.82 12.95
CA GLU A 132 -25.58 -30.08 13.28
C GLU A 132 -24.94 -30.69 14.53
N PHE A 133 -25.71 -30.81 15.60
CA PHE A 133 -25.31 -31.51 16.81
C PHE A 133 -25.83 -32.95 16.77
N ILE A 134 -24.94 -33.91 16.97
CA ILE A 134 -25.22 -35.34 16.95
C ILE A 134 -24.88 -35.92 18.32
N ASN A 135 -25.85 -36.59 18.94
CA ASN A 135 -25.62 -37.40 20.12
C ASN A 135 -25.52 -38.87 19.73
N ASN A 136 -24.32 -39.44 19.81
CA ASN A 136 -24.06 -40.82 19.40
C ASN A 136 -24.74 -41.86 20.31
N ASN A 137 -25.13 -41.48 21.54
CA ASN A 137 -25.82 -42.38 22.46
C ASN A 137 -27.32 -42.52 22.12
N THR A 138 -27.97 -41.43 21.70
CA THR A 138 -29.42 -41.41 21.39
C THR A 138 -29.72 -41.48 19.90
N GLY A 139 -28.75 -41.13 19.05
CA GLY A 139 -28.93 -40.94 17.62
C GLY A 139 -29.68 -39.66 17.24
N GLU A 140 -29.93 -38.75 18.20
CA GLU A 140 -30.62 -37.50 17.93
C GLU A 140 -29.71 -36.52 17.18
N ILE A 141 -30.22 -35.97 16.07
CA ILE A 141 -29.55 -34.94 15.27
C ILE A 141 -30.37 -33.66 15.37
N LYS A 142 -29.76 -32.60 15.93
CA LYS A 142 -30.34 -31.25 16.00
C LYS A 142 -29.62 -30.35 15.00
N SER A 143 -30.25 -30.06 13.87
CA SER A 143 -29.75 -29.14 12.84
C SER A 143 -30.36 -27.75 13.02
N GLN A 144 -29.54 -26.71 13.03
CA GLN A 144 -29.96 -25.31 13.16
C GLN A 144 -29.12 -24.39 12.29
N THR A 145 -29.72 -23.34 11.75
CA THR A 145 -28.97 -22.23 11.15
C THR A 145 -28.48 -21.31 12.27
N VAL A 146 -27.18 -21.05 12.28
CA VAL A 146 -26.52 -20.21 13.29
C VAL A 146 -25.90 -18.99 12.61
N PHE A 147 -26.16 -17.82 13.18
CA PHE A 147 -25.49 -16.57 12.80
C PHE A 147 -24.06 -16.57 13.34
N MET A 148 -23.07 -16.42 12.45
CA MET A 148 -21.64 -16.44 12.77
C MET A 148 -21.04 -15.05 13.01
N GLY A 149 -21.78 -13.99 12.69
CA GLY A 149 -21.30 -12.61 12.79
C GLY A 149 -21.45 -11.84 11.47
N ASP A 150 -21.22 -10.54 11.55
CA ASP A 150 -21.15 -9.68 10.37
C ASP A 150 -19.78 -9.81 9.72
N PHE A 151 -19.79 -10.16 8.43
CA PHE A 151 -18.58 -10.39 7.66
C PHE A 151 -18.30 -9.21 6.73
N PRO A 152 -17.15 -8.53 6.86
CA PRO A 152 -16.79 -7.44 5.97
C PRO A 152 -16.74 -7.89 4.51
N MET A 153 -17.46 -7.18 3.64
CA MET A 153 -17.55 -7.50 2.21
C MET A 153 -16.57 -6.64 1.41
N MET A 154 -15.99 -7.23 0.37
CA MET A 154 -15.21 -6.49 -0.61
C MET A 154 -16.15 -5.72 -1.55
N THR A 155 -15.82 -4.48 -1.86
CA THR A 155 -16.51 -3.67 -2.87
C THR A 155 -16.08 -4.08 -4.28
N ASP A 156 -16.83 -3.66 -5.31
CA ASP A 156 -16.47 -3.92 -6.71
C ASP A 156 -15.12 -3.30 -7.12
N MET A 157 -14.64 -2.32 -6.35
CA MET A 157 -13.33 -1.70 -6.53
C MET A 157 -12.19 -2.50 -5.87
N GLY A 158 -12.45 -3.64 -5.25
CA GLY A 158 -11.42 -4.44 -4.58
C GLY A 158 -10.95 -3.84 -3.24
N THR A 159 -11.85 -3.17 -2.51
CA THR A 159 -11.56 -2.47 -1.24
C THR A 159 -12.53 -2.92 -0.14
N PHE A 160 -12.26 -2.54 1.12
CA PHE A 160 -13.15 -2.75 2.25
C PHE A 160 -13.48 -1.41 2.91
N ILE A 161 -14.70 -1.24 3.41
CA ILE A 161 -15.06 -0.07 4.25
C ILE A 161 -15.15 -0.54 5.69
N ILE A 162 -14.23 -0.05 6.52
CA ILE A 162 -14.14 -0.37 7.95
C ILE A 162 -14.28 0.93 8.72
N ASN A 163 -15.38 1.04 9.48
CA ASN A 163 -15.75 2.25 10.22
C ASN A 163 -15.70 3.52 9.35
N GLY A 164 -16.39 3.52 8.20
CA GLY A 164 -16.38 4.63 7.24
C GLY A 164 -15.12 4.78 6.40
N THR A 165 -13.99 4.22 6.85
CA THR A 165 -12.70 4.36 6.16
C THR A 165 -12.48 3.28 5.13
N GLU A 166 -12.06 3.69 3.92
CA GLU A 166 -11.73 2.75 2.85
C GLU A 166 -10.32 2.20 3.00
N ARG A 167 -10.21 0.86 2.96
CA ARG A 167 -9.00 0.09 3.24
C ARG A 167 -8.71 -0.93 2.14
N VAL A 168 -7.44 -1.27 2.01
CA VAL A 168 -6.93 -2.30 1.09
C VAL A 168 -6.18 -3.35 1.90
N VAL A 169 -6.45 -4.63 1.61
CA VAL A 169 -5.66 -5.73 2.17
C VAL A 169 -4.53 -6.07 1.19
N VAL A 170 -3.30 -5.77 1.60
CA VAL A 170 -2.10 -5.97 0.77
C VAL A 170 -1.70 -7.44 0.74
N SER A 171 -1.37 -7.95 -0.46
CA SER A 171 -0.91 -9.33 -0.63
C SER A 171 0.49 -9.52 -0.03
N GLN A 172 0.70 -10.63 0.67
CA GLN A 172 1.91 -10.87 1.45
C GLN A 172 2.81 -11.93 0.82
N LEU A 173 4.07 -11.60 0.57
CA LEU A 173 5.10 -12.55 0.15
C LEU A 173 5.66 -13.28 1.37
N VAL A 174 5.58 -14.60 1.35
CA VAL A 174 6.10 -15.48 2.40
C VAL A 174 6.84 -16.66 1.79
N ARG A 175 7.72 -17.29 2.56
CA ARG A 175 8.29 -18.57 2.15
C ARG A 175 7.19 -19.62 2.08
N SER A 176 7.16 -20.41 1.01
CA SER A 176 6.23 -21.53 0.93
C SER A 176 6.61 -22.59 1.98
N PRO A 177 5.66 -23.31 2.57
CA PRO A 177 5.92 -24.57 3.25
C PRO A 177 6.56 -25.56 2.30
N GLY A 178 7.45 -26.40 2.84
CA GLY A 178 8.25 -27.34 2.07
C GLY A 178 9.56 -27.67 2.76
N VAL A 179 10.42 -28.41 2.04
CA VAL A 179 11.78 -28.75 2.45
C VAL A 179 12.75 -27.87 1.67
N TYR A 180 13.66 -27.19 2.38
CA TYR A 180 14.68 -26.31 1.79
C TYR A 180 16.07 -26.76 2.18
N PHE A 181 16.92 -26.99 1.19
CA PHE A 181 18.33 -27.34 1.36
C PHE A 181 19.21 -26.10 1.17
N ASP A 182 20.17 -25.92 2.06
CA ASP A 182 21.06 -24.76 2.11
C ASP A 182 22.52 -25.21 2.27
N GLU A 183 23.43 -24.42 1.73
CA GLU A 183 24.87 -24.65 1.77
C GLU A 183 25.56 -23.43 2.42
N SER A 184 26.42 -23.69 3.41
CA SER A 184 27.18 -22.63 4.07
C SER A 184 28.60 -23.09 4.33
N ILE A 185 29.57 -22.18 4.21
CA ILE A 185 30.97 -22.49 4.48
C ILE A 185 31.30 -22.14 5.93
N ASP A 186 31.76 -23.11 6.71
CA ASP A 186 32.21 -22.87 8.07
C ASP A 186 33.51 -22.04 8.07
N LYS A 187 33.48 -20.88 8.74
CA LYS A 187 34.62 -19.95 8.78
C LYS A 187 35.87 -20.53 9.46
N SER A 188 35.73 -21.57 10.29
CA SER A 188 36.84 -22.11 11.09
C SER A 188 37.56 -23.27 10.41
N THR A 189 36.82 -24.08 9.67
CA THR A 189 37.31 -25.31 9.02
C THR A 189 37.33 -25.21 7.50
N GLU A 190 36.74 -24.15 6.92
CA GLU A 190 36.54 -23.95 5.48
C GLU A 190 35.81 -25.11 4.80
N LYS A 191 35.15 -25.95 5.60
CA LYS A 191 34.31 -27.04 5.12
C LYS A 191 32.94 -26.52 4.72
N THR A 192 32.45 -27.05 3.62
CA THR A 192 31.05 -26.93 3.21
C THR A 192 30.15 -27.69 4.17
N LEU A 193 29.21 -26.98 4.79
CA LEU A 193 28.18 -27.52 5.65
C LEU A 193 26.84 -27.40 4.95
N HIS A 194 26.07 -28.48 4.98
CA HIS A 194 24.71 -28.49 4.47
C HIS A 194 23.71 -28.49 5.61
N SER A 195 22.61 -27.77 5.41
CA SER A 195 21.50 -27.76 6.34
C SER A 195 20.16 -27.84 5.61
N VAL A 196 19.15 -28.31 6.31
CA VAL A 196 17.79 -28.47 5.79
C VAL A 196 16.79 -27.92 6.77
N LYS A 197 15.77 -27.25 6.24
CA LYS A 197 14.63 -26.76 7.01
C LYS A 197 13.34 -27.31 6.40
N VAL A 198 12.59 -28.05 7.19
CA VAL A 198 11.21 -28.47 6.87
C VAL A 198 10.27 -27.46 7.52
N ILE A 199 9.66 -26.61 6.69
CA ILE A 199 8.79 -25.52 7.11
C ILE A 199 7.34 -25.95 6.86
N PRO A 200 6.50 -26.10 7.90
CA PRO A 200 5.07 -26.39 7.72
C PRO A 200 4.26 -25.14 7.40
N GLY A 201 3.04 -25.32 6.92
CA GLY A 201 2.03 -24.26 6.88
C GLY A 201 1.64 -23.82 8.30
N ARG A 202 1.49 -24.79 9.20
CA ARG A 202 1.24 -24.63 10.63
C ARG A 202 1.84 -25.80 11.42
N GLY A 203 2.58 -25.51 12.48
CA GLY A 203 3.16 -26.53 13.36
C GLY A 203 4.61 -26.26 13.71
N ALA A 204 5.26 -27.26 14.30
CA ALA A 204 6.65 -27.19 14.72
C ALA A 204 7.63 -27.27 13.54
N TRP A 205 8.75 -26.57 13.61
CA TRP A 205 9.79 -26.68 12.58
C TRP A 205 10.67 -27.89 12.84
N LEU A 206 11.16 -28.51 11.75
CA LEU A 206 12.13 -29.60 11.81
C LEU A 206 13.35 -29.22 10.98
N GLU A 207 14.53 -29.21 11.60
CA GLU A 207 15.78 -28.77 10.97
C GLU A 207 16.81 -29.90 11.06
N PHE A 208 17.51 -30.18 9.96
CA PHE A 208 18.61 -31.14 9.92
C PHE A 208 19.90 -30.41 9.51
N ASP A 209 21.03 -30.82 10.08
CA ASP A 209 22.31 -30.18 9.77
C ASP A 209 23.48 -31.16 9.81
N VAL A 210 24.43 -31.02 8.89
CA VAL A 210 25.75 -31.64 8.97
C VAL A 210 26.68 -30.66 9.66
N ASP A 211 27.26 -31.06 10.79
CA ASP A 211 28.20 -30.20 11.51
C ASP A 211 29.64 -30.34 10.99
N LYS A 212 30.52 -29.43 11.43
CA LYS A 212 31.95 -29.44 11.08
C LYS A 212 32.74 -30.68 11.50
N ARG A 213 32.12 -31.58 12.30
CA ARG A 213 32.70 -32.85 12.76
C ARG A 213 32.16 -34.05 11.98
N ASP A 214 31.53 -33.78 10.84
CA ASP A 214 30.93 -34.75 9.93
C ASP A 214 29.91 -35.64 10.67
N THR A 215 29.07 -35.02 11.52
CA THR A 215 27.94 -35.69 12.17
C THR A 215 26.61 -35.08 11.76
N VAL A 216 25.60 -35.92 11.56
CA VAL A 216 24.25 -35.48 11.18
C VAL A 216 23.40 -35.25 12.42
N GLY A 217 22.84 -34.05 12.52
CA GLY A 217 22.02 -33.63 13.65
C GLY A 217 20.61 -33.23 13.24
N VAL A 218 19.74 -33.17 14.24
CA VAL A 218 18.36 -32.70 14.13
C VAL A 218 18.04 -31.72 15.25
N ARG A 219 17.25 -30.69 14.94
CA ARG A 219 16.63 -29.77 15.88
C ARG A 219 15.12 -29.77 15.65
N ILE A 220 14.39 -29.98 16.73
CA ILE A 220 12.92 -29.95 16.73
C ILE A 220 12.51 -28.64 17.41
N ASP A 221 11.70 -27.83 16.74
CA ASP A 221 11.16 -26.57 17.27
C ASP A 221 12.23 -25.63 17.87
N ARG A 222 13.37 -25.50 17.15
CA ARG A 222 14.53 -24.69 17.56
C ARG A 222 15.10 -25.03 18.94
N LYS A 223 14.87 -26.25 19.43
CA LYS A 223 15.48 -26.78 20.65
C LYS A 223 16.91 -27.27 20.38
N ARG A 224 17.53 -27.85 21.41
CA ARG A 224 18.91 -28.34 21.37
C ARG A 224 19.08 -29.38 20.26
N ARG A 225 20.21 -29.29 19.55
CA ARG A 225 20.64 -30.26 18.53
C ARG A 225 20.82 -31.64 19.15
N GLN A 226 20.34 -32.66 18.44
CA GLN A 226 20.45 -34.08 18.80
C GLN A 226 21.03 -34.84 17.60
N PRO A 227 21.70 -35.99 17.79
CA PRO A 227 22.03 -36.86 16.66
C PRO A 227 20.77 -37.29 15.91
N VAL A 228 20.82 -37.34 14.58
CA VAL A 228 19.65 -37.70 13.76
C VAL A 228 19.12 -39.12 14.06
N THR A 229 20.01 -40.02 14.49
CA THR A 229 19.68 -41.40 14.88
C THR A 229 18.73 -41.48 16.08
N VAL A 230 18.75 -40.48 16.97
CA VAL A 230 17.80 -40.39 18.09
C VAL A 230 16.37 -40.18 17.58
N LEU A 231 16.19 -39.37 16.54
CA LEU A 231 14.87 -39.19 15.93
C LEU A 231 14.42 -40.49 15.22
N LEU A 232 15.30 -41.12 14.44
CA LEU A 232 14.97 -42.37 13.72
C LEU A 232 14.57 -43.48 14.70
N LYS A 233 15.31 -43.66 15.80
CA LYS A 233 14.96 -44.61 16.87
C LYS A 233 13.64 -44.25 17.54
N ALA A 234 13.37 -42.97 17.78
CA ALA A 234 12.11 -42.53 18.36
C ALA A 234 10.90 -42.74 17.44
N LEU A 235 11.11 -42.77 16.12
CA LEU A 235 10.12 -43.19 15.11
C LEU A 235 9.99 -44.71 14.99
N GLY A 236 10.77 -45.49 15.74
CA GLY A 236 10.67 -46.95 15.79
C GLY A 236 11.63 -47.70 14.87
N TRP A 237 12.59 -47.01 14.23
CA TRP A 237 13.58 -47.67 13.36
C TRP A 237 14.67 -48.39 14.19
N THR A 238 15.04 -49.60 13.78
CA THR A 238 16.17 -50.33 14.38
C THR A 238 17.50 -49.91 13.76
N ASN A 239 18.61 -50.18 14.44
CA ASN A 239 19.94 -49.89 13.91
C ASN A 239 20.18 -50.59 12.55
N GLU A 240 19.68 -51.83 12.38
CA GLU A 240 19.81 -52.57 11.12
C GLU A 240 19.08 -51.86 9.97
N GLN A 241 17.87 -51.33 10.21
CA GLN A 241 17.13 -50.57 9.20
C GLN A 241 17.81 -49.25 8.84
N ILE A 242 18.40 -48.58 9.83
CA ILE A 242 19.18 -47.35 9.60
C ILE A 242 20.41 -47.68 8.74
N VAL A 243 21.12 -48.78 9.02
CA VAL A 243 22.28 -49.23 8.23
C VAL A 243 21.87 -49.65 6.82
N GLU A 244 20.74 -50.33 6.65
CA GLU A 244 20.23 -50.73 5.33
C GLU A 244 19.93 -49.51 4.45
N ARG A 245 19.31 -48.47 5.01
CA ARG A 245 18.94 -47.27 4.24
C ARG A 245 20.10 -46.30 4.00
N PHE A 246 20.96 -46.09 5.00
CA PHE A 246 22.02 -45.07 4.97
C PHE A 246 23.45 -45.64 4.88
N GLY A 247 23.60 -46.95 4.70
CA GLY A 247 24.90 -47.64 4.69
C GLY A 247 25.85 -47.22 3.58
N PHE A 248 25.35 -46.49 2.57
CA PHE A 248 26.20 -45.89 1.55
C PHE A 248 27.03 -44.71 2.07
N SER A 249 26.68 -44.13 3.23
CA SER A 249 27.28 -42.89 3.73
C SER A 249 28.10 -43.06 5.00
N GLU A 250 29.39 -42.71 4.93
CA GLU A 250 30.31 -42.75 6.08
C GLU A 250 29.89 -41.80 7.21
N ILE A 251 29.31 -40.64 6.88
CA ILE A 251 28.90 -39.65 7.90
C ILE A 251 27.72 -40.14 8.74
N MET A 252 26.79 -40.90 8.14
CA MET A 252 25.67 -41.51 8.85
C MET A 252 26.15 -42.65 9.73
N MET A 253 27.08 -43.48 9.24
CA MET A 253 27.67 -44.56 10.03
C MET A 253 28.47 -44.00 11.23
N GLY A 254 29.27 -42.97 11.01
CA GLY A 254 30.00 -42.28 12.08
C GLY A 254 29.09 -41.57 13.09
N THR A 255 27.87 -41.15 12.68
CA THR A 255 26.86 -40.62 13.59
C THR A 255 26.23 -41.72 14.43
N LEU A 256 25.92 -42.89 13.82
CA LEU A 256 25.35 -44.04 14.51
C LEU A 256 26.32 -44.66 15.53
N GLU A 257 27.62 -44.71 15.24
CA GLU A 257 28.64 -45.18 16.18
C GLU A 257 28.81 -44.26 17.39
N LYS A 258 28.63 -42.94 17.21
CA LYS A 258 28.73 -41.92 18.27
C LYS A 258 27.45 -41.81 19.11
N ASP A 259 26.37 -42.49 18.72
CA ASP A 259 25.10 -42.46 19.42
C ASP A 259 25.10 -43.41 20.63
N ASN A 260 24.89 -42.83 21.82
CA ASN A 260 24.91 -43.57 23.08
C ASN A 260 23.54 -44.15 23.48
N ILE A 261 22.48 -43.88 22.71
CA ILE A 261 21.10 -44.31 23.03
C ILE A 261 20.82 -45.67 22.37
N ALA A 262 20.51 -46.70 23.15
CA ALA A 262 20.47 -48.07 22.64
C ALA A 262 19.10 -48.47 22.07
N GLY A 263 18.00 -47.87 22.54
CA GLY A 263 16.64 -48.30 22.21
C GLY A 263 15.64 -47.18 21.89
N PRO A 264 14.49 -47.52 21.27
CA PRO A 264 13.46 -46.56 20.87
C PRO A 264 12.85 -45.81 22.07
N ASP A 265 12.65 -46.51 23.18
CA ASP A 265 12.06 -45.94 24.40
C ASP A 265 12.97 -44.88 25.03
N GLU A 266 14.28 -45.15 25.10
CA GLU A 266 15.25 -44.19 25.61
C GLU A 266 15.35 -42.95 24.70
N ALA A 267 15.26 -43.14 23.38
CA ALA A 267 15.26 -42.05 22.41
C ALA A 267 14.03 -41.14 22.55
N LEU A 268 12.84 -41.73 22.71
CA LEU A 268 11.59 -41.00 22.97
C LEU A 268 11.68 -40.17 24.26
N LEU A 269 12.18 -40.77 25.35
CA LEU A 269 12.33 -40.07 26.63
C LEU A 269 13.38 -38.94 26.56
N ASP A 270 14.46 -39.12 25.80
CA ASP A 270 15.48 -38.09 25.60
C ASP A 270 14.93 -36.89 24.81
N ILE A 271 14.17 -37.14 23.73
CA ILE A 271 13.45 -36.09 22.99
C ILE A 271 12.47 -35.36 23.92
N TYR A 272 11.69 -36.10 24.72
CA TYR A 272 10.72 -35.50 25.65
C TYR A 272 11.40 -34.59 26.67
N ARG A 273 12.49 -35.04 27.32
CA ARG A 273 13.23 -34.23 28.31
C ARG A 273 13.75 -32.92 27.71
N LYS A 274 14.14 -32.91 26.43
CA LYS A 274 14.63 -31.70 25.75
C LYS A 274 13.51 -30.77 25.28
N LEU A 275 12.36 -31.33 24.89
CA LEU A 275 11.18 -30.53 24.53
C LEU A 275 10.47 -29.96 25.76
N ARG A 276 10.33 -30.76 26.82
CA ARG A 276 9.62 -30.44 28.07
C ARG A 276 10.48 -30.76 29.31
N PRO A 277 11.50 -29.93 29.60
CA PRO A 277 12.46 -30.21 30.69
C PRO A 277 11.89 -30.21 32.11
N GLY A 278 10.67 -29.70 32.32
CA GLY A 278 10.02 -29.63 33.63
C GLY A 278 8.98 -30.71 33.91
N GLU A 279 8.68 -31.57 32.93
CA GLU A 279 7.65 -32.61 33.06
C GLU A 279 8.28 -34.00 33.19
N PRO A 280 7.78 -34.87 34.09
CA PRO A 280 8.29 -36.23 34.20
C PRO A 280 8.02 -37.00 32.89
N PRO A 281 9.04 -37.56 32.22
CA PRO A 281 8.87 -38.21 30.94
C PRO A 281 8.28 -39.62 31.14
N THR A 282 7.15 -39.90 30.50
CA THR A 282 6.62 -41.27 30.33
C THR A 282 6.70 -41.68 28.87
N LYS A 283 6.78 -42.99 28.60
CA LYS A 283 6.88 -43.50 27.23
C LYS A 283 5.67 -43.11 26.41
N GLU A 284 4.48 -43.31 26.98
CA GLU A 284 3.20 -43.05 26.34
C GLU A 284 3.02 -41.54 26.06
N SER A 285 3.39 -40.68 27.01
CA SER A 285 3.33 -39.23 26.81
C SER A 285 4.34 -38.76 25.76
N ALA A 286 5.53 -39.37 25.70
CA ALA A 286 6.56 -39.02 24.73
C ALA A 286 6.17 -39.41 23.30
N GLN A 287 5.66 -40.63 23.11
CA GLN A 287 5.16 -41.08 21.83
C GLN A 287 3.97 -40.25 21.36
N ALA A 288 2.98 -40.03 22.24
CA ALA A 288 1.84 -39.18 21.92
C ALA A 288 2.24 -37.74 21.59
N LEU A 289 3.26 -37.18 22.26
CA LEU A 289 3.77 -35.84 21.96
C LEU A 289 4.38 -35.79 20.56
N LEU A 290 5.22 -36.76 20.20
CA LEU A 290 5.88 -36.81 18.90
C LEU A 290 4.87 -37.00 17.77
N GLU A 291 3.90 -37.92 17.94
CA GLU A 291 2.81 -38.13 16.99
C GLU A 291 1.95 -36.87 16.80
N ASN A 292 1.60 -36.20 17.90
CA ASN A 292 0.83 -34.96 17.84
C ASN A 292 1.63 -33.80 17.21
N LEU A 293 2.96 -33.80 17.29
CA LEU A 293 3.78 -32.71 16.76
C LEU A 293 3.92 -32.73 15.24
N PHE A 294 3.88 -33.90 14.59
CA PHE A 294 4.18 -34.03 13.15
C PHE A 294 3.14 -34.79 12.34
N PHE A 295 2.42 -35.74 12.95
CA PHE A 295 1.58 -36.71 12.23
C PHE A 295 0.07 -36.50 12.42
N LYS A 296 -0.34 -35.61 13.32
CA LYS A 296 -1.75 -35.28 13.57
C LYS A 296 -2.15 -33.92 12.98
N GLU A 297 -3.08 -33.95 12.03
CA GLU A 297 -3.59 -32.78 11.28
C GLU A 297 -4.06 -31.62 12.16
N LYS A 298 -4.66 -31.92 13.32
CA LYS A 298 -5.13 -30.87 14.27
C LYS A 298 -4.00 -29.96 14.77
N ARG A 299 -2.76 -30.45 14.81
CA ARG A 299 -1.60 -29.75 15.38
C ARG A 299 -0.52 -29.43 14.35
N TYR A 300 -0.42 -30.22 13.29
CA TYR A 300 0.57 -30.06 12.23
C TYR A 300 -0.09 -30.13 10.86
N ASP A 301 0.26 -29.20 9.98
CA ASP A 301 -0.31 -29.09 8.65
C ASP A 301 0.69 -28.43 7.69
N LEU A 302 1.04 -29.11 6.61
CA LEU A 302 1.88 -28.60 5.53
C LEU A 302 1.12 -27.63 4.61
N ALA A 303 -0.21 -27.60 4.70
CA ALA A 303 -1.14 -27.12 3.68
C ALA A 303 -1.01 -27.93 2.36
N ARG A 304 -2.04 -27.84 1.50
CA ARG A 304 -2.05 -28.50 0.19
C ARG A 304 -0.81 -28.13 -0.65
N VAL A 305 -0.44 -26.85 -0.64
CA VAL A 305 0.77 -26.35 -1.33
C VAL A 305 2.06 -26.93 -0.77
N GLY A 306 2.18 -27.07 0.56
CA GLY A 306 3.38 -27.64 1.17
C GLY A 306 3.54 -29.10 0.82
N ARG A 307 2.47 -29.88 0.91
CA ARG A 307 2.50 -31.30 0.50
C ARG A 307 2.89 -31.44 -0.98
N TYR A 308 2.30 -30.63 -1.86
CA TYR A 308 2.66 -30.60 -3.27
C TYR A 308 4.16 -30.31 -3.47
N LYS A 309 4.72 -29.32 -2.76
CA LYS A 309 6.15 -29.00 -2.82
C LYS A 309 7.05 -30.13 -2.31
N VAL A 310 6.71 -30.75 -1.19
CA VAL A 310 7.49 -31.89 -0.63
C VAL A 310 7.49 -33.06 -1.62
N ASN A 311 6.32 -33.41 -2.15
CA ASN A 311 6.18 -34.46 -3.15
C ASN A 311 7.04 -34.18 -4.40
N LYS A 312 6.98 -32.95 -4.93
CA LYS A 312 7.78 -32.52 -6.10
C LYS A 312 9.28 -32.53 -5.81
N LYS A 313 9.72 -32.07 -4.63
CA LYS A 313 11.14 -31.98 -4.25
C LYS A 313 11.78 -33.35 -3.99
N LEU A 314 11.05 -34.27 -3.35
CA LEU A 314 11.57 -35.60 -2.97
C LEU A 314 11.20 -36.71 -3.96
N GLY A 315 10.35 -36.43 -4.96
CA GLY A 315 9.89 -37.41 -5.95
C GLY A 315 8.87 -38.41 -5.39
N LEU A 316 8.19 -38.09 -4.29
CA LEU A 316 7.27 -38.97 -3.57
C LEU A 316 5.80 -38.62 -3.86
N GLY A 317 4.89 -39.62 -3.84
CA GLY A 317 3.44 -39.38 -3.84
C GLY A 317 2.80 -38.89 -5.15
N GLY A 318 3.53 -38.97 -6.28
CA GLY A 318 3.07 -38.52 -7.60
C GLY A 318 3.09 -37.00 -7.77
N THR A 319 3.19 -36.53 -9.01
CA THR A 319 3.25 -35.10 -9.36
C THR A 319 1.88 -34.47 -9.60
N ASN A 320 0.79 -35.24 -9.55
CA ASN A 320 -0.54 -34.75 -9.86
C ASN A 320 -1.14 -33.99 -8.67
N PRO A 321 -1.39 -32.67 -8.79
CA PRO A 321 -1.97 -31.88 -7.70
C PRO A 321 -3.36 -32.36 -7.25
N ALA A 322 -4.11 -33.03 -8.13
CA ALA A 322 -5.44 -33.56 -7.85
C ALA A 322 -5.44 -34.80 -6.92
N GLN A 323 -4.28 -35.38 -6.64
CA GLN A 323 -4.12 -36.56 -5.77
C GLN A 323 -3.58 -36.22 -4.37
N VAL A 324 -3.40 -34.93 -4.05
CA VAL A 324 -2.91 -34.47 -2.75
C VAL A 324 -4.03 -34.57 -1.72
N THR A 325 -4.11 -35.70 -1.00
CA THR A 325 -5.11 -35.94 0.06
C THR A 325 -4.57 -35.74 1.46
N THR A 326 -3.30 -36.08 1.70
CA THR A 326 -2.69 -36.03 3.03
C THR A 326 -1.98 -34.70 3.23
N THR A 327 -2.28 -33.95 4.29
CA THR A 327 -1.66 -32.63 4.57
C THR A 327 -0.62 -32.67 5.70
N THR A 328 -0.40 -33.82 6.32
CA THR A 328 0.66 -34.03 7.32
C THR A 328 1.98 -34.51 6.68
N LEU A 329 3.04 -34.42 7.49
CA LEU A 329 4.31 -35.06 7.18
C LEU A 329 4.14 -36.58 7.36
N THR A 330 4.84 -37.39 6.57
CA THR A 330 4.94 -38.85 6.77
C THR A 330 6.35 -39.25 7.16
N GLU A 331 6.51 -40.41 7.78
CA GLU A 331 7.84 -40.94 8.14
C GLU A 331 8.76 -41.07 6.91
N GLU A 332 8.24 -41.49 5.76
CA GLU A 332 9.03 -41.57 4.53
C GLU A 332 9.53 -40.19 4.06
N ASP A 333 8.78 -39.10 4.29
CA ASP A 333 9.25 -37.76 3.92
C ASP A 333 10.45 -37.36 4.78
N VAL A 334 10.43 -37.70 6.08
CA VAL A 334 11.52 -37.44 7.02
C VAL A 334 12.77 -38.20 6.59
N VAL A 335 12.62 -39.49 6.28
CA VAL A 335 13.73 -40.36 5.87
C VAL A 335 14.32 -39.91 4.53
N ALA A 336 13.48 -39.64 3.53
CA ALA A 336 13.91 -39.13 2.24
C ALA A 336 14.57 -37.75 2.34
N THR A 337 14.13 -36.90 3.27
CA THR A 337 14.79 -35.61 3.55
C THR A 337 16.20 -35.80 4.10
N ILE A 338 16.40 -36.74 5.03
CA ILE A 338 17.72 -37.07 5.58
C ILE A 338 18.60 -37.68 4.48
N GLU A 339 18.05 -38.56 3.64
CA GLU A 339 18.79 -39.17 2.53
C GLU A 339 19.26 -38.13 1.53
N TYR A 340 18.39 -37.18 1.15
CA TYR A 340 18.73 -36.09 0.25
C TYR A 340 19.86 -35.23 0.84
N LEU A 341 19.78 -34.85 2.12
CA LEU A 341 20.83 -34.05 2.79
C LEU A 341 22.19 -34.73 2.74
N VAL A 342 22.21 -36.03 3.02
CA VAL A 342 23.45 -36.82 3.04
C VAL A 342 24.04 -36.94 1.64
N ARG A 343 23.22 -37.20 0.61
CA ARG A 343 23.65 -37.25 -0.79
C ARG A 343 24.15 -35.90 -1.30
N LEU A 344 23.50 -34.80 -0.90
CA LEU A 344 23.93 -33.44 -1.22
C LEU A 344 25.31 -33.16 -0.62
N HIS A 345 25.56 -33.59 0.61
CA HIS A 345 26.88 -33.43 1.24
C HIS A 345 27.98 -34.31 0.63
N GLU A 346 27.63 -35.46 0.04
CA GLU A 346 28.56 -36.28 -0.74
C GLU A 346 28.80 -35.78 -2.18
N GLY A 347 28.06 -34.74 -2.62
CA GLY A 347 28.19 -34.17 -3.96
C GLY A 347 27.50 -34.99 -5.06
N GLN A 348 26.50 -35.79 -4.71
CA GLN A 348 25.68 -36.49 -5.71
C GLN A 348 24.68 -35.53 -6.35
N THR A 349 24.38 -35.72 -7.64
CA THR A 349 23.52 -34.80 -8.42
C THR A 349 22.09 -35.31 -8.63
N THR A 350 21.81 -36.58 -8.34
CA THR A 350 20.50 -37.20 -8.52
C THR A 350 20.20 -38.18 -7.40
N MET A 351 18.94 -38.31 -7.04
CA MET A 351 18.45 -39.29 -6.07
C MET A 351 17.13 -39.89 -6.54
N THR A 352 16.92 -41.18 -6.26
CA THR A 352 15.60 -41.80 -6.38
C THR A 352 15.24 -42.38 -5.01
N ALA A 353 14.23 -41.79 -4.36
CA ALA A 353 13.66 -42.39 -3.15
C ALA A 353 12.95 -43.71 -3.51
N PRO A 354 12.92 -44.73 -2.64
CA PRO A 354 12.26 -45.99 -2.95
C PRO A 354 10.77 -45.80 -3.19
N GLY A 355 10.29 -46.25 -4.35
CA GLY A 355 8.91 -46.04 -4.80
C GLY A 355 8.64 -44.64 -5.35
N GLY A 356 9.66 -43.77 -5.41
CA GLY A 356 9.59 -42.43 -5.99
C GLY A 356 10.15 -42.35 -7.41
N VAL A 357 10.12 -41.13 -7.96
CA VAL A 357 10.74 -40.78 -9.25
C VAL A 357 12.13 -40.20 -9.00
N GLU A 358 13.03 -40.33 -9.97
CA GLU A 358 14.34 -39.68 -9.92
C GLU A 358 14.20 -38.15 -9.87
N VAL A 359 14.90 -37.52 -8.93
CA VAL A 359 14.93 -36.07 -8.71
C VAL A 359 16.37 -35.54 -8.66
N PRO A 360 16.63 -34.30 -9.10
CA PRO A 360 17.93 -33.66 -8.97
C PRO A 360 18.23 -33.34 -7.49
N VAL A 361 19.50 -33.44 -7.12
CA VAL A 361 20.01 -33.15 -5.77
C VAL A 361 20.79 -31.85 -5.81
N ASP A 362 20.07 -30.74 -5.63
CA ASP A 362 20.59 -29.39 -5.59
C ASP A 362 20.14 -28.64 -4.32
N VAL A 363 20.83 -27.53 -4.01
CA VAL A 363 20.43 -26.53 -3.02
C VAL A 363 19.21 -25.73 -3.49
N ASP A 364 18.47 -25.12 -2.55
CA ASP A 364 17.29 -24.31 -2.85
C ASP A 364 17.57 -22.83 -2.62
N ASP A 365 17.28 -22.01 -3.64
CA ASP A 365 17.22 -20.56 -3.45
C ASP A 365 15.89 -20.17 -2.81
N ILE A 366 15.96 -19.69 -1.57
CA ILE A 366 14.81 -19.25 -0.76
C ILE A 366 14.12 -17.98 -1.29
N ASP A 367 14.75 -17.25 -2.22
CA ASP A 367 14.24 -16.01 -2.82
C ASP A 367 13.64 -16.25 -4.21
N HIS A 368 13.87 -17.42 -4.82
CA HIS A 368 13.18 -17.87 -6.03
C HIS A 368 11.65 -17.88 -5.87
N PHE A 369 10.89 -17.43 -6.87
CA PHE A 369 9.42 -17.36 -6.81
C PHE A 369 8.68 -18.72 -6.88
N GLY A 370 9.39 -19.84 -7.03
CA GLY A 370 8.82 -21.16 -6.70
C GLY A 370 9.02 -21.56 -5.23
N ASN A 371 9.87 -20.85 -4.51
CA ASN A 371 10.16 -21.02 -3.09
C ASN A 371 9.51 -19.94 -2.21
N ARG A 372 9.19 -18.79 -2.80
CA ARG A 372 8.31 -17.77 -2.23
C ARG A 372 6.94 -17.81 -2.86
N ARG A 373 5.91 -17.75 -2.02
CA ARG A 373 4.51 -17.64 -2.47
C ARG A 373 3.88 -16.36 -1.98
N LEU A 374 2.78 -16.00 -2.61
CA LEU A 374 1.94 -14.88 -2.26
C LEU A 374 0.69 -15.38 -1.52
N ARG A 375 0.49 -14.90 -0.29
CA ARG A 375 -0.80 -15.00 0.42
C ARG A 375 -1.64 -13.80 0.03
N THR A 376 -2.71 -14.05 -0.70
CA THR A 376 -3.66 -13.01 -1.11
C THR A 376 -4.69 -12.74 -0.01
N VAL A 377 -5.55 -11.74 -0.21
CA VAL A 377 -6.57 -11.29 0.75
C VAL A 377 -7.45 -12.44 1.29
N GLY A 378 -7.89 -13.34 0.41
CA GLY A 378 -8.69 -14.51 0.76
C GLY A 378 -7.98 -15.41 1.78
N GLU A 379 -6.73 -15.79 1.51
CA GLU A 379 -5.94 -16.65 2.40
C GLU A 379 -5.63 -15.96 3.74
N LEU A 380 -5.36 -14.65 3.72
CA LEU A 380 -5.10 -13.88 4.93
C LEU A 380 -6.33 -13.85 5.85
N ILE A 381 -7.52 -13.58 5.28
CA ILE A 381 -8.78 -13.59 6.03
C ILE A 381 -9.11 -15.02 6.48
N GLN A 382 -8.95 -16.04 5.61
CA GLN A 382 -9.15 -17.45 5.94
C GLN A 382 -8.35 -17.84 7.19
N ASN A 383 -7.08 -17.45 7.27
CA ASN A 383 -6.23 -17.73 8.42
C ASN A 383 -6.74 -17.09 9.72
N GLN A 384 -7.28 -15.87 9.67
CA GLN A 384 -7.83 -15.20 10.85
C GLN A 384 -9.14 -15.84 11.32
N ILE A 385 -10.00 -16.22 10.38
CA ILE A 385 -11.22 -16.98 10.68
C ILE A 385 -10.86 -18.32 11.32
N ARG A 386 -9.86 -19.04 10.79
CA ARG A 386 -9.37 -20.31 11.36
C ARG A 386 -8.90 -20.14 12.80
N VAL A 387 -8.16 -19.07 13.11
CA VAL A 387 -7.75 -18.74 14.50
C VAL A 387 -8.95 -18.45 15.39
N GLY A 388 -9.92 -17.67 14.91
CA GLY A 388 -11.17 -17.39 15.62
C GLY A 388 -11.99 -18.65 15.90
N LEU A 389 -12.14 -19.52 14.91
CA LEU A 389 -12.87 -20.77 14.99
C LEU A 389 -12.17 -21.78 15.91
N SER A 390 -10.84 -21.83 15.95
CA SER A 390 -10.11 -22.68 16.91
C SER A 390 -10.34 -22.25 18.37
N ARG A 391 -10.44 -20.94 18.63
CA ARG A 391 -10.84 -20.41 19.96
C ARG A 391 -12.28 -20.80 20.28
N MET A 392 -13.19 -20.71 19.31
CA MET A 392 -14.58 -21.13 19.45
C MET A 392 -14.70 -22.65 19.70
N GLU A 393 -13.93 -23.47 18.98
CA GLU A 393 -13.88 -24.94 19.11
C GLU A 393 -13.57 -25.34 20.56
N ARG A 394 -12.60 -24.66 21.17
CA ARG A 394 -12.24 -24.88 22.57
C ARG A 394 -13.42 -24.60 23.52
N VAL A 395 -14.17 -23.53 23.28
CA VAL A 395 -15.37 -23.18 24.05
C VAL A 395 -16.48 -24.22 23.85
N VAL A 396 -16.65 -24.72 22.62
CA VAL A 396 -17.62 -25.79 22.31
C VAL A 396 -17.27 -27.06 23.09
N ARG A 397 -16.00 -27.51 23.05
CA ARG A 397 -15.54 -28.70 23.78
C ARG A 397 -15.74 -28.57 25.30
N GLU A 398 -15.50 -27.38 25.85
CA GLU A 398 -15.72 -27.08 27.27
C GLU A 398 -17.21 -27.08 27.65
N ARG A 399 -18.08 -26.55 26.77
CA ARG A 399 -19.53 -26.53 26.99
C ARG A 399 -20.17 -27.91 26.86
N MET A 400 -19.68 -28.75 25.94
CA MET A 400 -20.15 -30.13 25.77
C MET A 400 -20.01 -30.97 27.04
N THR A 401 -18.96 -30.74 27.85
CA THR A 401 -18.74 -31.52 29.08
C THR A 401 -19.43 -30.92 30.32
N THR A 402 -19.87 -29.67 30.25
CA THR A 402 -20.44 -28.94 31.40
C THR A 402 -21.96 -28.77 31.34
N GLN A 403 -22.54 -28.76 30.14
CA GLN A 403 -23.99 -28.63 29.95
C GLN A 403 -24.71 -29.98 29.99
N ASP A 404 -26.01 -29.94 30.31
CA ASP A 404 -26.86 -31.12 30.31
C ASP A 404 -27.18 -31.59 28.88
N VAL A 405 -26.90 -32.85 28.59
CA VAL A 405 -26.87 -33.44 27.24
C VAL A 405 -28.21 -33.29 26.51
N GLU A 406 -29.34 -33.42 27.22
CA GLU A 406 -30.67 -33.32 26.59
C GLU A 406 -31.04 -31.86 26.21
N ALA A 407 -30.52 -30.88 26.95
CA ALA A 407 -30.80 -29.45 26.75
C ALA A 407 -29.86 -28.77 25.74
N ILE A 408 -28.81 -29.46 25.28
CA ILE A 408 -27.85 -28.91 24.33
C ILE A 408 -28.50 -28.67 22.97
N THR A 409 -28.20 -27.50 22.42
CA THR A 409 -28.47 -27.13 21.02
C THR A 409 -27.22 -26.49 20.42
N PRO A 410 -27.05 -26.48 19.08
CA PRO A 410 -25.94 -25.77 18.45
C PRO A 410 -25.78 -24.31 18.96
N GLN A 411 -26.90 -23.59 19.13
CA GLN A 411 -26.91 -22.21 19.62
C GLN A 411 -26.33 -22.05 21.04
N THR A 412 -26.54 -23.02 21.94
CA THR A 412 -26.00 -22.95 23.32
C THR A 412 -24.51 -23.27 23.38
N LEU A 413 -24.00 -24.06 22.42
CA LEU A 413 -22.58 -24.42 22.34
C LEU A 413 -21.75 -23.31 21.69
N ILE A 414 -22.28 -22.67 20.64
CA ILE A 414 -21.53 -21.73 19.81
C ILE A 414 -21.44 -20.35 20.48
N ASN A 415 -20.22 -19.82 20.54
CA ASN A 415 -19.96 -18.44 20.95
C ASN A 415 -19.13 -17.75 19.88
N ILE A 416 -19.73 -16.81 19.16
CA ILE A 416 -19.12 -16.15 18.00
C ILE A 416 -18.15 -15.02 18.35
N ARG A 417 -18.12 -14.57 19.62
CA ARG A 417 -17.27 -13.44 20.04
C ARG A 417 -15.79 -13.58 19.64
N PRO A 418 -15.13 -14.75 19.81
CA PRO A 418 -13.75 -14.92 19.39
C PRO A 418 -13.54 -14.83 17.87
N VAL A 419 -14.54 -15.20 17.08
CA VAL A 419 -14.49 -15.16 15.60
C VAL A 419 -14.61 -13.71 15.13
N VAL A 420 -15.64 -13.00 15.58
CA VAL A 420 -15.87 -11.58 15.24
C VAL A 420 -14.70 -10.72 15.73
N ALA A 421 -14.17 -10.98 16.92
CA ALA A 421 -13.02 -10.27 17.46
C ALA A 421 -11.76 -10.46 16.60
N ALA A 422 -11.50 -11.68 16.10
CA ALA A 422 -10.35 -11.95 15.23
C ALA A 422 -10.45 -11.20 13.88
N ILE A 423 -11.64 -11.16 13.28
CA ILE A 423 -11.89 -10.41 12.04
C ILE A 423 -11.72 -8.90 12.29
N LYS A 424 -12.31 -8.37 13.36
CA LYS A 424 -12.20 -6.95 13.73
C LYS A 424 -10.75 -6.53 14.03
N GLU A 425 -10.00 -7.38 14.73
CA GLU A 425 -8.57 -7.17 15.00
C GLU A 425 -7.77 -7.14 13.70
N PHE A 426 -8.00 -8.07 12.77
CA PHE A 426 -7.33 -8.09 11.48
C PHE A 426 -7.57 -6.81 10.67
N PHE A 427 -8.83 -6.42 10.46
CA PHE A 427 -9.12 -5.23 9.66
C PHE A 427 -8.72 -3.92 10.35
N GLY A 428 -8.76 -3.86 11.69
CA GLY A 428 -8.44 -2.67 12.46
C GLY A 428 -6.94 -2.42 12.64
N THR A 429 -6.16 -3.43 13.03
CA THR A 429 -4.79 -3.26 13.52
C THR A 429 -3.70 -3.97 12.70
N SER A 430 -4.06 -4.82 11.73
CA SER A 430 -3.08 -5.53 10.91
C SER A 430 -2.24 -4.58 10.05
N GLN A 431 -0.94 -4.85 9.94
CA GLN A 431 -0.05 -4.15 9.00
C GLN A 431 -0.44 -4.36 7.52
N LEU A 432 -1.20 -5.42 7.22
CA LEU A 432 -1.66 -5.75 5.87
C LEU A 432 -3.00 -5.08 5.53
N SER A 433 -3.80 -4.69 6.53
CA SER A 433 -5.03 -3.89 6.35
C SER A 433 -4.66 -2.41 6.40
N GLN A 434 -4.35 -1.84 5.23
CA GLN A 434 -3.83 -0.48 5.11
C GLN A 434 -4.94 0.50 4.73
N PHE A 435 -4.82 1.76 5.17
CA PHE A 435 -5.63 2.85 4.62
C PHE A 435 -5.37 2.94 3.12
N MET A 436 -6.43 2.98 2.30
CA MET A 436 -6.27 3.05 0.86
C MET A 436 -5.54 4.34 0.47
N ASP A 437 -4.55 4.21 -0.41
CA ASP A 437 -3.79 5.35 -0.92
C ASP A 437 -4.57 5.95 -2.10
N GLN A 438 -5.25 7.06 -1.85
CA GLN A 438 -6.21 7.68 -2.77
C GLN A 438 -5.78 9.09 -3.19
N ASN A 439 -4.48 9.32 -3.39
CA ASN A 439 -4.04 10.59 -3.97
C ASN A 439 -4.64 10.77 -5.36
N ASN A 440 -4.60 9.72 -6.18
CA ASN A 440 -5.21 9.63 -7.51
C ASN A 440 -5.58 8.16 -7.84
N PRO A 441 -6.26 7.87 -8.96
CA PRO A 441 -6.64 6.49 -9.29
C PRO A 441 -5.46 5.51 -9.45
N LEU A 442 -4.29 5.99 -9.93
CA LEU A 442 -3.09 5.15 -10.07
C LEU A 442 -2.55 4.72 -8.71
N SER A 443 -2.55 5.61 -7.71
CA SER A 443 -2.11 5.27 -6.35
C SER A 443 -3.01 4.18 -5.75
N GLY A 444 -4.32 4.27 -5.98
CA GLY A 444 -5.29 3.26 -5.56
C GLY A 444 -5.06 1.91 -6.23
N LEU A 445 -4.94 1.90 -7.57
CA LEU A 445 -4.72 0.69 -8.36
C LEU A 445 -3.39 -0.01 -7.99
N THR A 446 -2.30 0.74 -7.89
CA THR A 446 -0.99 0.19 -7.52
C THR A 446 -0.95 -0.32 -6.08
N HIS A 447 -1.69 0.31 -5.15
CA HIS A 447 -1.83 -0.19 -3.78
C HIS A 447 -2.54 -1.55 -3.74
N LYS A 448 -3.63 -1.72 -4.51
CA LYS A 448 -4.35 -3.01 -4.61
C LYS A 448 -3.49 -4.14 -5.19
N ARG A 449 -2.51 -3.81 -6.04
CA ARG A 449 -1.55 -4.75 -6.67
C ARG A 449 -0.20 -4.87 -5.94
N ARG A 450 -0.09 -4.32 -4.74
CA ARG A 450 1.15 -4.30 -3.95
C ARG A 450 1.47 -5.68 -3.37
N LEU A 451 2.75 -6.04 -3.39
CA LEU A 451 3.32 -7.24 -2.80
C LEU A 451 4.21 -6.84 -1.63
N SER A 452 3.91 -7.29 -0.41
CA SER A 452 4.69 -6.95 0.79
C SER A 452 5.34 -8.18 1.41
N ALA A 453 6.66 -8.15 1.62
CA ALA A 453 7.37 -9.18 2.39
C ALA A 453 7.26 -8.98 3.92
N LEU A 454 6.64 -7.87 4.35
CA LEU A 454 6.48 -7.49 5.77
C LEU A 454 5.20 -8.09 6.36
N GLY A 455 5.02 -7.93 7.67
CA GLY A 455 3.81 -8.35 8.38
C GLY A 455 3.91 -9.72 9.06
N PRO A 456 2.85 -10.14 9.79
CA PRO A 456 2.84 -11.40 10.53
C PRO A 456 3.09 -12.60 9.62
N GLY A 457 4.04 -13.47 9.97
CA GLY A 457 4.44 -14.63 9.16
C GLY A 457 5.44 -14.33 8.03
N GLY A 458 5.67 -13.06 7.71
CA GLY A 458 6.72 -12.59 6.80
C GLY A 458 8.01 -12.22 7.54
N LEU A 459 8.76 -11.27 6.98
CA LEU A 459 10.00 -10.76 7.53
C LEU A 459 9.75 -9.48 8.35
N THR A 460 10.57 -9.25 9.39
CA THR A 460 10.66 -7.91 10.00
C THR A 460 11.70 -7.09 9.26
N ARG A 461 11.50 -5.76 9.19
CA ARG A 461 12.39 -4.85 8.47
C ARG A 461 13.85 -4.98 8.89
N ASP A 462 14.11 -5.12 10.20
CA ASP A 462 15.47 -5.16 10.76
C ASP A 462 16.16 -6.52 10.58
N ARG A 463 15.40 -7.58 10.26
CA ARG A 463 15.94 -8.92 9.97
C ARG A 463 16.10 -9.19 8.48
N ALA A 464 15.56 -8.32 7.62
CA ALA A 464 15.67 -8.47 6.18
C ALA A 464 17.04 -7.96 5.70
N GLY A 465 17.88 -8.90 5.24
CA GLY A 465 19.18 -8.61 4.63
C GLY A 465 19.06 -7.94 3.25
N LEU A 466 20.20 -7.70 2.62
CA LEU A 466 20.27 -7.11 1.27
C LEU A 466 19.78 -8.08 0.18
N GLU A 467 20.15 -9.36 0.27
CA GLU A 467 19.81 -10.41 -0.71
C GLU A 467 18.29 -10.47 -1.00
N VAL A 468 17.48 -10.38 0.05
CA VAL A 468 16.00 -10.40 -0.06
C VAL A 468 15.43 -9.16 -0.76
N ARG A 469 16.17 -8.05 -0.77
CA ARG A 469 15.75 -6.77 -1.33
C ARG A 469 16.16 -6.64 -2.80
N ASP A 470 17.11 -7.44 -3.24
CA ASP A 470 17.62 -7.41 -4.60
C ASP A 470 16.62 -8.03 -5.59
N VAL A 471 16.81 -7.72 -6.87
CA VAL A 471 15.96 -8.26 -7.93
C VAL A 471 16.46 -9.66 -8.31
N HIS A 472 15.64 -10.66 -8.08
CA HIS A 472 15.92 -12.05 -8.48
C HIS A 472 15.42 -12.31 -9.92
N PRO A 473 16.13 -13.08 -10.77
CA PRO A 473 15.74 -13.36 -12.16
C PRO A 473 14.31 -13.91 -12.34
N SER A 474 13.86 -14.79 -11.44
CA SER A 474 12.49 -15.33 -11.41
C SER A 474 11.38 -14.28 -11.22
N HIS A 475 11.71 -13.04 -10.83
CA HIS A 475 10.76 -11.93 -10.78
C HIS A 475 10.27 -11.51 -12.17
N TYR A 476 10.99 -11.87 -13.25
CA TYR A 476 10.63 -11.52 -14.62
C TYR A 476 9.18 -11.89 -14.93
N GLY A 477 8.40 -10.94 -15.43
CA GLY A 477 6.99 -11.13 -15.76
C GLY A 477 6.06 -11.33 -14.55
N ARG A 478 6.57 -11.26 -13.31
CA ARG A 478 5.84 -11.56 -12.06
C ARG A 478 5.79 -10.37 -11.11
N MET A 479 6.96 -9.87 -10.70
CA MET A 479 7.10 -8.69 -9.86
C MET A 479 7.96 -7.65 -10.57
N CYS A 480 7.49 -6.40 -10.60
CA CYS A 480 8.20 -5.35 -11.31
C CYS A 480 9.56 -5.05 -10.67
N PRO A 481 10.66 -4.99 -11.45
CA PRO A 481 11.98 -4.67 -10.93
C PRO A 481 12.21 -3.17 -10.69
N ILE A 482 11.30 -2.31 -11.16
CA ILE A 482 11.43 -0.84 -11.09
C ILE A 482 10.60 -0.25 -9.94
N GLU A 483 9.34 -0.65 -9.79
CA GLU A 483 8.43 -0.02 -8.83
C GLU A 483 8.63 -0.58 -7.41
N THR A 484 9.45 0.10 -6.62
CA THR A 484 9.66 -0.13 -5.18
C THR A 484 9.85 1.21 -4.46
N PRO A 485 9.48 1.35 -3.17
CA PRO A 485 9.81 2.54 -2.39
C PRO A 485 11.32 2.79 -2.32
N GLU A 486 11.74 4.06 -2.41
CA GLU A 486 13.15 4.50 -2.30
C GLU A 486 13.68 4.47 -0.85
N GLY A 487 12.77 4.42 0.12
CA GLY A 487 13.10 4.50 1.54
C GLY A 487 13.59 3.17 2.14
N PRO A 488 13.47 2.98 3.48
CA PRO A 488 13.97 1.79 4.16
C PRO A 488 13.24 0.48 3.80
N ASN A 489 12.16 0.58 3.01
CA ASN A 489 11.37 -0.55 2.54
C ASN A 489 11.73 -0.97 1.10
N ILE A 490 12.81 -0.43 0.51
CA ILE A 490 13.30 -0.86 -0.80
C ILE A 490 13.46 -2.38 -0.88
N GLY A 491 12.92 -2.99 -1.93
CA GLY A 491 12.93 -4.43 -2.19
C GLY A 491 11.98 -5.28 -1.33
N LEU A 492 11.46 -4.72 -0.23
CA LEU A 492 10.49 -5.40 0.64
C LEU A 492 9.04 -5.17 0.22
N ILE A 493 8.82 -4.15 -0.60
CA ILE A 493 7.52 -3.81 -1.17
C ILE A 493 7.72 -3.64 -2.68
N GLY A 494 7.09 -4.53 -3.44
CA GLY A 494 7.03 -4.45 -4.90
C GLY A 494 5.59 -4.34 -5.40
N SER A 495 5.45 -4.26 -6.72
CA SER A 495 4.16 -4.30 -7.41
C SER A 495 4.10 -5.47 -8.39
N LEU A 496 2.92 -6.08 -8.50
CA LEU A 496 2.66 -7.14 -9.47
C LEU A 496 2.82 -6.62 -10.91
N SER A 497 3.51 -7.38 -11.77
CA SER A 497 3.64 -7.04 -13.19
C SER A 497 2.29 -7.03 -13.91
N VAL A 498 2.20 -6.44 -15.10
CA VAL A 498 0.93 -6.21 -15.82
C VAL A 498 0.16 -7.53 -16.08
N TYR A 499 0.83 -8.54 -16.63
CA TYR A 499 0.19 -9.80 -17.06
C TYR A 499 0.28 -10.92 -16.02
N ALA A 500 0.91 -10.65 -14.88
CA ALA A 500 1.07 -11.63 -13.83
C ALA A 500 -0.28 -11.97 -13.18
N ARG A 501 -0.47 -13.25 -12.87
CA ARG A 501 -1.63 -13.76 -12.12
C ARG A 501 -1.19 -14.65 -10.98
N VAL A 502 -2.07 -14.87 -10.00
CA VAL A 502 -1.80 -15.76 -8.87
C VAL A 502 -2.58 -17.05 -9.06
N ASN A 503 -1.90 -18.18 -8.94
CA ASN A 503 -2.55 -19.49 -9.04
C ASN A 503 -3.14 -19.93 -7.68
N PRO A 504 -3.95 -21.00 -7.65
CA PRO A 504 -4.59 -21.46 -6.40
C PRO A 504 -3.62 -21.88 -5.29
N PHE A 505 -2.35 -22.16 -5.61
CA PHE A 505 -1.32 -22.47 -4.62
C PHE A 505 -0.60 -21.23 -4.07
N GLY A 506 -0.90 -20.04 -4.61
CA GLY A 506 -0.29 -18.78 -4.25
C GLY A 506 1.01 -18.47 -5.00
N PHE A 507 1.39 -19.23 -6.03
CA PHE A 507 2.53 -18.86 -6.88
C PHE A 507 2.10 -17.89 -7.96
N ILE A 508 3.03 -17.01 -8.35
CA ILE A 508 2.78 -16.04 -9.42
C ILE A 508 3.14 -16.69 -10.76
N GLU A 509 2.18 -16.69 -11.67
CA GLU A 509 2.32 -17.17 -13.03
C GLU A 509 2.42 -16.00 -14.00
N THR A 510 3.11 -16.23 -15.12
CA THR A 510 3.20 -15.26 -16.22
C THR A 510 2.90 -15.97 -17.55
N PRO A 511 2.21 -15.33 -18.49
CA PRO A 511 1.82 -15.96 -19.75
C PRO A 511 2.97 -15.97 -20.76
N TYR A 512 3.06 -17.05 -21.53
CA TYR A 512 4.01 -17.22 -22.62
C TYR A 512 3.32 -17.84 -23.84
N ARG A 513 3.79 -17.48 -25.03
CA ARG A 513 3.38 -18.09 -26.29
C ARG A 513 4.19 -19.35 -26.52
N LYS A 514 3.53 -20.46 -26.83
CA LYS A 514 4.22 -21.71 -27.15
C LYS A 514 4.89 -21.62 -28.52
N VAL A 515 6.13 -22.10 -28.60
CA VAL A 515 6.90 -22.25 -29.83
C VAL A 515 7.02 -23.74 -30.15
N SER A 516 6.75 -24.13 -31.41
CA SER A 516 6.87 -25.52 -31.87
C SER A 516 7.72 -25.59 -33.13
N ASP A 517 8.90 -26.21 -33.07
CA ASP A 517 9.81 -26.34 -34.22
C ASP A 517 10.20 -24.99 -34.87
N GLY A 518 10.47 -23.97 -34.05
CA GLY A 518 10.71 -22.57 -34.49
C GLY A 518 9.46 -21.80 -34.94
N VAL A 519 8.31 -22.45 -34.79
CA VAL A 519 6.89 -22.06 -34.87
C VAL A 519 6.28 -21.19 -33.78
N VAL A 520 6.32 -19.85 -33.79
CA VAL A 520 5.62 -19.09 -32.73
C VAL A 520 4.10 -19.19 -32.93
N THR A 521 3.40 -19.77 -31.94
CA THR A 521 1.95 -19.96 -31.97
C THR A 521 1.20 -18.89 -31.15
N ASP A 522 -0.12 -18.87 -31.29
CA ASP A 522 -1.02 -18.03 -30.47
C ASP A 522 -1.59 -18.83 -29.26
N ASP A 523 -1.08 -20.03 -29.00
CA ASP A 523 -1.41 -20.82 -27.80
C ASP A 523 -0.64 -20.25 -26.59
N ILE A 524 -1.39 -19.80 -25.58
CA ILE A 524 -0.84 -19.08 -24.42
C ILE A 524 -0.86 -19.97 -23.19
N HIS A 525 0.31 -20.26 -22.65
CA HIS A 525 0.48 -21.07 -21.44
C HIS A 525 1.00 -20.18 -20.31
N TYR A 526 0.38 -20.28 -19.14
CA TYR A 526 0.85 -19.60 -17.94
C TYR A 526 1.81 -20.50 -17.20
N LEU A 527 3.02 -20.01 -16.94
CA LEU A 527 4.08 -20.78 -16.28
C LEU A 527 4.42 -20.19 -14.92
N THR A 528 4.53 -21.05 -13.91
CA THR A 528 5.15 -20.70 -12.62
C THR A 528 6.68 -20.58 -12.77
N ALA A 529 7.36 -19.97 -11.80
CA ALA A 529 8.81 -19.76 -11.87
C ALA A 529 9.60 -21.08 -12.03
N ASP A 530 9.23 -22.12 -11.28
CA ASP A 530 9.89 -23.44 -11.39
C ASP A 530 9.64 -24.12 -12.75
N GLU A 531 8.52 -23.81 -13.40
CA GLU A 531 8.20 -24.39 -14.70
C GLU A 531 8.95 -23.69 -15.81
N GLU A 532 9.06 -22.36 -15.73
CA GLU A 532 9.87 -21.54 -16.64
C GLU A 532 11.34 -21.98 -16.66
N ASP A 533 11.93 -22.29 -15.51
CA ASP A 533 13.32 -22.76 -15.40
C ASP A 533 13.61 -24.07 -16.17
N ARG A 534 12.58 -24.82 -16.56
CA ARG A 534 12.73 -26.06 -17.35
C ARG A 534 12.73 -25.81 -18.86
N HIS A 535 12.46 -24.57 -19.26
CA HIS A 535 12.25 -24.19 -20.65
C HIS A 535 13.19 -23.07 -21.07
N VAL A 536 13.35 -22.93 -22.38
CA VAL A 536 14.12 -21.83 -22.98
C VAL A 536 13.15 -20.81 -23.56
N VAL A 537 13.21 -19.57 -23.09
CA VAL A 537 12.23 -18.53 -23.42
C VAL A 537 12.88 -17.40 -24.23
N ALA A 538 12.33 -17.12 -25.41
CA ALA A 538 12.73 -16.01 -26.28
C ALA A 538 12.03 -14.70 -25.92
N GLN A 539 12.70 -13.58 -26.22
CA GLN A 539 12.17 -12.24 -25.97
C GLN A 539 11.06 -11.85 -26.95
N ALA A 540 10.09 -11.04 -26.51
CA ALA A 540 8.94 -10.56 -27.31
C ALA A 540 9.32 -9.85 -28.63
N ASN A 541 10.48 -9.20 -28.68
CA ASN A 541 10.96 -8.43 -29.83
C ASN A 541 11.77 -9.27 -30.84
N SER A 542 11.82 -10.58 -30.67
CA SER A 542 12.48 -11.48 -31.63
C SER A 542 11.74 -11.42 -32.99
N PRO A 543 12.44 -11.22 -34.11
CA PRO A 543 11.80 -11.02 -35.40
C PRO A 543 11.20 -12.32 -35.93
N VAL A 544 9.93 -12.25 -36.34
CA VAL A 544 9.15 -13.37 -36.87
C VAL A 544 8.53 -13.01 -38.22
N ASP A 545 8.42 -14.00 -39.11
CA ASP A 545 7.71 -13.85 -40.37
C ASP A 545 6.18 -13.88 -40.17
N ALA A 546 5.42 -13.65 -41.24
CA ALA A 546 3.96 -13.67 -41.21
C ALA A 546 3.35 -15.06 -40.85
N ASN A 547 4.13 -16.13 -40.93
CA ASN A 547 3.74 -17.48 -40.53
C ASN A 547 4.18 -17.82 -39.09
N GLY A 548 4.80 -16.88 -38.39
CA GLY A 548 5.31 -17.04 -37.03
C GLY A 548 6.69 -17.70 -36.92
N ARG A 549 7.42 -17.92 -38.02
CA ARG A 549 8.77 -18.49 -37.99
C ARG A 549 9.78 -17.42 -37.63
N PHE A 550 10.73 -17.74 -36.75
CA PHE A 550 11.87 -16.86 -36.51
C PHE A 550 12.66 -16.63 -37.80
N THR A 551 13.00 -15.37 -38.08
CA THR A 551 13.78 -14.99 -39.27
C THR A 551 15.28 -15.10 -39.05
N GLU A 552 15.73 -15.06 -37.80
CA GLU A 552 17.14 -15.18 -37.41
C GLU A 552 17.50 -16.64 -37.08
N GLU A 553 18.74 -17.05 -37.38
CA GLU A 553 19.22 -18.39 -37.04
C GLU A 553 19.51 -18.57 -35.54
N LYS A 554 19.88 -17.47 -34.86
CA LYS A 554 20.27 -17.44 -33.46
C LYS A 554 19.40 -16.46 -32.70
N ILE A 555 18.62 -16.96 -31.74
CA ILE A 555 17.65 -16.20 -30.98
C ILE A 555 18.19 -15.93 -29.58
N LEU A 556 18.05 -14.68 -29.12
CA LEU A 556 18.38 -14.30 -27.75
C LEU A 556 17.34 -14.89 -26.79
N VAL A 557 17.79 -15.68 -25.83
CA VAL A 557 16.92 -16.39 -24.90
C VAL A 557 17.38 -16.26 -23.46
N ARG A 558 16.44 -16.50 -22.55
CA ARG A 558 16.67 -16.65 -21.11
C ARG A 558 16.67 -18.13 -20.75
N ARG A 559 17.66 -18.57 -19.98
CA ARG A 559 17.74 -19.90 -19.35
C ARG A 559 17.64 -19.83 -17.83
N LYS A 560 17.51 -21.00 -17.19
CA LYS A 560 17.59 -21.18 -15.73
C LYS A 560 18.78 -20.40 -15.15
N GLY A 561 18.55 -19.76 -14.00
CA GLY A 561 19.57 -18.96 -13.32
C GLY A 561 19.74 -17.53 -13.86
N GLY A 562 18.92 -17.13 -14.84
CA GLY A 562 18.97 -15.78 -15.42
C GLY A 562 20.10 -15.60 -16.45
N GLU A 563 20.67 -16.69 -16.95
CA GLU A 563 21.66 -16.64 -18.02
C GLU A 563 21.00 -16.23 -19.34
N VAL A 564 21.72 -15.40 -20.10
CA VAL A 564 21.29 -14.91 -21.41
C VAL A 564 22.26 -15.43 -22.45
N GLU A 565 21.75 -16.14 -23.45
CA GLU A 565 22.56 -16.72 -24.53
C GLU A 565 21.82 -16.71 -25.87
N PHE A 566 22.56 -17.03 -26.93
CA PHE A 566 22.01 -17.20 -28.27
C PHE A 566 21.88 -18.67 -28.61
N VAL A 567 20.65 -19.14 -28.85
CA VAL A 567 20.35 -20.54 -29.21
C VAL A 567 19.77 -20.66 -30.61
N SER A 568 19.75 -21.87 -31.15
CA SER A 568 19.02 -22.16 -32.39
C SER A 568 17.52 -21.93 -32.21
N ALA A 569 16.84 -21.43 -33.24
CA ALA A 569 15.38 -21.24 -33.25
C ALA A 569 14.59 -22.53 -32.91
N THR A 570 15.18 -23.71 -33.15
CA THR A 570 14.57 -25.02 -32.82
C THR A 570 14.64 -25.39 -31.35
N GLU A 571 15.49 -24.74 -30.56
CA GLU A 571 15.65 -24.98 -29.11
C GLU A 571 14.72 -24.10 -28.27
N VAL A 572 14.04 -23.13 -28.88
CA VAL A 572 13.11 -22.23 -28.19
C VAL A 572 11.79 -22.93 -27.94
N ASP A 573 11.39 -23.01 -26.67
CA ASP A 573 10.12 -23.62 -26.25
C ASP A 573 8.98 -22.59 -26.16
N TYR A 574 9.30 -21.38 -25.71
CA TYR A 574 8.33 -20.33 -25.43
C TYR A 574 8.85 -18.95 -25.83
N MET A 575 7.94 -17.99 -25.98
CA MET A 575 8.22 -16.58 -26.25
C MET A 575 7.35 -15.69 -25.36
N ASP A 576 7.90 -14.56 -24.89
CA ASP A 576 7.15 -13.55 -24.14
C ASP A 576 5.90 -13.08 -24.93
N VAL A 577 4.81 -12.71 -24.23
CA VAL A 577 3.59 -12.21 -24.88
C VAL A 577 3.68 -10.74 -25.26
N SER A 578 4.45 -9.94 -24.52
CA SER A 578 4.52 -8.48 -24.68
C SER A 578 5.86 -7.96 -24.18
N PRO A 579 6.46 -6.94 -24.82
CA PRO A 579 7.70 -6.31 -24.34
C PRO A 579 7.58 -5.74 -22.92
N ARG A 580 6.39 -5.24 -22.55
CA ARG A 580 6.09 -4.70 -21.22
C ARG A 580 5.67 -5.77 -20.19
N GLN A 581 5.88 -7.05 -20.47
CA GLN A 581 5.48 -8.15 -19.58
C GLN A 581 6.12 -8.06 -18.19
N MET A 582 7.36 -7.59 -18.09
CA MET A 582 8.09 -7.50 -16.81
C MET A 582 7.73 -6.31 -15.93
N VAL A 583 7.19 -5.22 -16.49
CA VAL A 583 6.96 -3.97 -15.75
C VAL A 583 5.59 -3.96 -15.04
N SER A 584 5.43 -3.09 -14.05
CA SER A 584 4.13 -2.81 -13.40
C SER A 584 3.30 -1.82 -14.22
N VAL A 585 2.05 -1.61 -13.82
CA VAL A 585 1.13 -0.65 -14.47
C VAL A 585 1.70 0.78 -14.46
N ALA A 586 2.17 1.28 -13.32
CA ALA A 586 2.72 2.64 -13.22
C ALA A 586 4.02 2.81 -14.02
N THR A 587 4.87 1.79 -14.01
CA THR A 587 6.11 1.79 -14.81
C THR A 587 5.79 1.74 -16.31
N ALA A 588 4.76 0.99 -16.72
CA ALA A 588 4.30 0.91 -18.11
C ALA A 588 3.66 2.21 -18.65
N MET A 589 3.42 3.21 -17.80
CA MET A 589 2.92 4.55 -18.17
C MET A 589 4.04 5.58 -18.42
N ILE A 590 5.31 5.18 -18.29
CA ILE A 590 6.47 6.03 -18.61
C ILE A 590 6.81 5.83 -20.10
N PRO A 591 6.58 6.82 -20.98
CA PRO A 591 7.02 6.72 -22.37
C PRO A 591 8.55 6.67 -22.43
N PHE A 592 9.13 6.01 -23.45
CA PHE A 592 10.59 5.93 -23.62
C PHE A 592 11.35 5.40 -22.39
N LEU A 593 10.73 4.50 -21.61
CA LEU A 593 11.32 3.93 -20.40
C LEU A 593 12.69 3.28 -20.66
N GLU A 594 12.87 2.67 -21.84
CA GLU A 594 14.11 2.06 -22.28
C GLU A 594 15.30 3.04 -22.41
N HIS A 595 15.04 4.35 -22.40
CA HIS A 595 16.04 5.42 -22.43
C HIS A 595 16.31 6.06 -21.06
N ASP A 596 15.70 5.53 -20.00
CA ASP A 596 15.88 6.01 -18.63
C ASP A 596 16.62 4.97 -17.76
N ASP A 597 17.57 5.45 -16.97
CA ASP A 597 18.19 4.63 -15.92
C ASP A 597 17.16 4.18 -14.87
N ALA A 598 17.33 2.95 -14.38
CA ALA A 598 16.38 2.32 -13.45
C ALA A 598 16.12 3.16 -12.19
N ASN A 599 17.10 3.89 -11.67
CA ASN A 599 16.92 4.74 -10.50
C ASN A 599 15.93 5.88 -10.76
N ARG A 600 15.96 6.45 -11.98
CA ARG A 600 15.07 7.54 -12.39
C ARG A 600 13.70 7.03 -12.81
N ALA A 601 13.65 5.89 -13.49
CA ALA A 601 12.39 5.21 -13.77
C ALA A 601 11.63 4.86 -12.48
N LEU A 602 12.33 4.34 -11.45
CA LEU A 602 11.76 4.04 -10.14
C LEU A 602 11.16 5.29 -9.48
N MET A 603 11.91 6.39 -9.51
CA MET A 603 11.44 7.70 -9.04
C MET A 603 10.20 8.15 -9.81
N GLY A 604 10.20 8.02 -11.14
CA GLY A 604 9.10 8.36 -12.02
C GLY A 604 7.82 7.59 -11.70
N ALA A 605 7.91 6.25 -11.63
CA ALA A 605 6.79 5.38 -11.25
C ALA A 605 6.23 5.73 -9.86
N ASN A 606 7.11 6.00 -8.89
CA ASN A 606 6.71 6.38 -7.54
C ASN A 606 6.00 7.74 -7.48
N MET A 607 6.48 8.74 -8.22
CA MET A 607 5.93 10.10 -8.20
C MET A 607 4.61 10.23 -8.96
N GLN A 608 4.35 9.40 -9.97
CA GLN A 608 3.03 9.36 -10.63
C GLN A 608 1.90 9.06 -9.62
N ARG A 609 2.15 8.22 -8.61
CA ARG A 609 1.20 7.94 -7.52
C ARG A 609 0.99 9.11 -6.55
N GLN A 610 1.90 10.09 -6.56
CA GLN A 610 1.84 11.27 -5.69
C GLN A 610 1.17 12.47 -6.39
N ALA A 611 0.76 12.32 -7.65
CA ALA A 611 0.13 13.40 -8.40
C ALA A 611 -1.22 13.79 -7.81
N VAL A 612 -1.49 15.09 -7.72
CA VAL A 612 -2.77 15.60 -7.20
C VAL A 612 -3.79 15.80 -8.33
N PRO A 613 -5.08 15.48 -8.11
CA PRO A 613 -6.14 15.80 -9.05
C PRO A 613 -6.28 17.30 -9.27
N LEU A 614 -6.11 17.70 -10.53
CA LEU A 614 -6.30 19.09 -10.96
C LEU A 614 -7.79 19.38 -11.15
N VAL A 615 -8.18 20.66 -11.08
CA VAL A 615 -9.57 21.10 -11.33
C VAL A 615 -10.06 20.66 -12.72
N ARG A 616 -9.15 20.69 -13.70
CA ARG A 616 -9.37 20.20 -15.06
C ARG A 616 -8.21 19.29 -15.47
N SER A 617 -8.49 17.99 -15.52
CA SER A 617 -7.59 16.99 -16.09
C SER A 617 -7.42 17.16 -17.60
N GLU A 618 -6.28 16.71 -18.11
CA GLU A 618 -5.92 16.74 -19.52
C GLU A 618 -5.01 15.53 -19.80
N ALA A 619 -5.38 14.70 -20.77
CA ALA A 619 -4.62 13.52 -21.14
C ALA A 619 -3.27 13.91 -21.76
N PRO A 620 -2.22 13.08 -21.56
CA PRO A 620 -0.93 13.35 -22.18
C PRO A 620 -1.01 13.22 -23.70
N LEU A 621 -0.38 14.16 -24.41
CA LEU A 621 -0.16 14.05 -25.86
C LEU A 621 0.67 12.80 -26.16
N VAL A 622 1.78 12.61 -25.44
CA VAL A 622 2.64 11.41 -25.51
C VAL A 622 2.27 10.44 -24.39
N GLY A 623 1.56 9.37 -24.71
CA GLY A 623 1.21 8.28 -23.77
C GLY A 623 1.92 6.98 -24.11
N THR A 624 1.53 5.89 -23.44
CA THR A 624 2.03 4.52 -23.74
C THR A 624 0.92 3.58 -24.22
N GLY A 625 -0.35 3.99 -24.09
CA GLY A 625 -1.54 3.18 -24.34
C GLY A 625 -2.03 2.41 -23.11
N MET A 626 -1.31 2.48 -21.97
CA MET A 626 -1.72 1.90 -20.69
C MET A 626 -2.74 2.79 -19.94
N GLU A 627 -2.80 4.08 -20.27
CA GLU A 627 -3.60 5.09 -19.56
C GLU A 627 -5.08 4.75 -19.50
N LEU A 628 -5.66 4.25 -20.60
CA LEU A 628 -7.08 3.88 -20.67
C LEU A 628 -7.41 2.72 -19.73
N ARG A 629 -6.66 1.62 -19.84
CA ARG A 629 -6.89 0.42 -19.02
C ARG A 629 -6.60 0.67 -17.54
N ALA A 630 -5.59 1.47 -17.24
CA ALA A 630 -5.29 1.87 -15.87
C ALA A 630 -6.44 2.69 -15.24
N ALA A 631 -7.06 3.61 -15.98
CA ALA A 631 -8.18 4.41 -15.47
C ALA A 631 -9.45 3.56 -15.26
N ILE A 632 -9.81 2.72 -16.23
CA ILE A 632 -11.00 1.85 -16.16
C ILE A 632 -10.86 0.87 -15.00
N ASP A 633 -9.76 0.12 -14.96
CA ASP A 633 -9.57 -0.91 -13.95
C ASP A 633 -9.25 -0.33 -12.55
N ALA A 634 -8.93 0.97 -12.42
CA ALA A 634 -8.82 1.61 -11.10
C ALA A 634 -10.17 1.72 -10.37
N GLY A 635 -11.26 1.88 -11.14
CA GLY A 635 -12.65 1.92 -10.66
C GLY A 635 -13.20 3.32 -10.34
N ASP A 636 -12.43 4.39 -10.54
CA ASP A 636 -12.87 5.77 -10.24
C ASP A 636 -13.65 6.44 -11.39
N VAL A 637 -13.61 5.85 -12.59
CA VAL A 637 -14.47 6.23 -13.74
C VAL A 637 -15.78 5.45 -13.71
N VAL A 638 -16.83 6.01 -14.32
CA VAL A 638 -18.12 5.31 -14.44
C VAL A 638 -18.22 4.67 -15.81
N VAL A 639 -18.51 3.38 -15.83
CA VAL A 639 -18.61 2.55 -17.03
C VAL A 639 -20.05 2.06 -17.22
N ALA A 640 -20.54 2.04 -18.46
CA ALA A 640 -21.84 1.47 -18.78
C ALA A 640 -21.80 -0.06 -18.68
N GLU A 641 -22.61 -0.63 -17.80
CA GLU A 641 -22.72 -2.09 -17.63
C GLU A 641 -23.42 -2.77 -18.81
N LYS A 642 -24.42 -2.10 -19.40
CA LYS A 642 -25.20 -2.58 -20.55
C LYS A 642 -25.16 -1.58 -21.70
N ALA A 643 -25.25 -2.11 -22.92
CA ALA A 643 -25.45 -1.30 -24.11
C ALA A 643 -26.86 -0.68 -24.12
N GLY A 644 -26.97 0.56 -24.57
CA GLY A 644 -28.21 1.31 -24.54
C GLY A 644 -28.06 2.75 -25.04
N VAL A 645 -29.06 3.57 -24.78
CA VAL A 645 -29.09 5.00 -25.13
C VAL A 645 -29.19 5.82 -23.84
N ILE A 646 -28.47 6.94 -23.77
CA ILE A 646 -28.60 7.89 -22.67
C ILE A 646 -30.00 8.51 -22.71
N GLU A 647 -30.81 8.21 -21.69
CA GLU A 647 -32.16 8.76 -21.52
C GLU A 647 -32.09 10.15 -20.90
N GLU A 648 -31.24 10.33 -19.88
CA GLU A 648 -31.10 11.58 -19.16
C GLU A 648 -29.67 11.73 -18.62
N VAL A 649 -29.12 12.93 -18.71
CA VAL A 649 -27.80 13.26 -18.16
C VAL A 649 -27.86 14.53 -17.30
N SER A 650 -27.30 14.45 -16.10
CA SER A 650 -27.15 15.55 -15.16
C SER A 650 -25.73 15.58 -14.60
N ALA A 651 -25.36 16.66 -13.94
CA ALA A 651 -24.10 16.73 -13.19
C ALA A 651 -24.03 15.72 -12.03
N ASP A 652 -25.18 15.22 -11.56
CA ASP A 652 -25.32 14.33 -10.40
C ASP A 652 -25.56 12.87 -10.76
N TYR A 653 -26.11 12.58 -11.95
CA TYR A 653 -26.40 11.21 -12.39
C TYR A 653 -26.48 11.09 -13.91
N VAL A 654 -26.30 9.87 -14.41
CA VAL A 654 -26.51 9.49 -15.81
C VAL A 654 -27.48 8.31 -15.84
N THR A 655 -28.58 8.40 -16.60
CA THR A 655 -29.55 7.32 -16.77
C THR A 655 -29.45 6.74 -18.17
N VAL A 656 -29.21 5.42 -18.24
CA VAL A 656 -29.12 4.64 -19.47
C VAL A 656 -30.38 3.81 -19.62
N MET A 657 -31.06 3.96 -20.76
CA MET A 657 -32.09 3.03 -21.21
C MET A 657 -31.42 1.90 -21.99
N ALA A 658 -31.35 0.72 -21.39
CA ALA A 658 -30.77 -0.46 -22.01
C ALA A 658 -31.67 -0.96 -23.16
N ASP A 659 -31.07 -1.64 -24.13
CA ASP A 659 -31.79 -2.20 -25.29
C ASP A 659 -32.87 -3.25 -24.88
N ASP A 660 -32.76 -3.82 -23.67
CA ASP A 660 -33.73 -4.75 -23.08
C ASP A 660 -34.94 -4.07 -22.41
N GLY A 661 -34.97 -2.72 -22.40
CA GLY A 661 -36.02 -1.91 -21.78
C GLY A 661 -35.82 -1.64 -20.28
N THR A 662 -34.73 -2.13 -19.68
CA THR A 662 -34.35 -1.78 -18.30
C THR A 662 -33.69 -0.39 -18.25
N ARG A 663 -33.91 0.33 -17.14
CA ARG A 663 -33.29 1.63 -16.88
C ARG A 663 -32.28 1.49 -15.77
N GLN A 664 -31.10 2.07 -15.96
CA GLN A 664 -30.02 2.05 -14.98
C GLN A 664 -29.50 3.46 -14.78
N SER A 665 -29.54 3.94 -13.53
CA SER A 665 -29.07 5.28 -13.16
C SER A 665 -27.77 5.17 -12.36
N TYR A 666 -26.73 5.82 -12.85
CA TYR A 666 -25.42 5.89 -12.22
C TYR A 666 -25.29 7.23 -11.50
N ARG A 667 -25.15 7.22 -10.18
CA ARG A 667 -24.92 8.44 -9.39
C ARG A 667 -23.45 8.83 -9.44
N LEU A 668 -23.18 10.12 -9.64
CA LEU A 668 -21.83 10.66 -9.74
C LEU A 668 -21.35 11.18 -8.39
N ARG A 669 -20.12 10.84 -8.01
CA ARG A 669 -19.46 11.38 -6.82
C ARG A 669 -19.02 12.82 -7.08
N LYS A 670 -19.53 13.77 -6.31
CA LYS A 670 -19.23 15.21 -6.48
C LYS A 670 -18.50 15.75 -5.26
N PHE A 671 -17.35 16.38 -5.50
CA PHE A 671 -16.53 17.01 -4.45
C PHE A 671 -16.33 16.14 -3.20
N ALA A 672 -16.12 14.84 -3.40
CA ALA A 672 -15.91 13.91 -2.29
C ALA A 672 -14.46 14.03 -1.80
N ARG A 673 -14.28 14.03 -0.48
CA ARG A 673 -12.96 13.96 0.15
C ARG A 673 -12.37 12.56 -0.05
N SER A 674 -11.13 12.47 -0.51
CA SER A 674 -10.35 11.22 -0.49
C SER A 674 -9.68 11.01 0.88
N ASN A 675 -9.14 9.81 1.13
CA ASN A 675 -8.37 9.53 2.34
C ASN A 675 -7.20 10.50 2.60
N HIS A 676 -6.65 11.12 1.54
CA HIS A 676 -5.54 12.08 1.64
C HIS A 676 -5.98 13.53 1.50
N GLY A 677 -7.28 13.83 1.52
CA GLY A 677 -7.79 15.20 1.37
C GLY A 677 -7.78 15.73 -0.06
N THR A 678 -7.48 14.89 -1.07
CA THR A 678 -7.66 15.27 -2.47
C THR A 678 -9.15 15.22 -2.86
N CYS A 679 -9.52 15.93 -3.93
CA CYS A 679 -10.90 15.98 -4.42
C CYS A 679 -11.18 14.86 -5.43
N ALA A 680 -12.07 13.93 -5.07
CA ALA A 680 -12.66 12.95 -5.99
C ALA A 680 -13.96 13.52 -6.58
N ASN A 681 -13.93 13.86 -7.87
CA ASN A 681 -15.05 14.49 -8.56
C ASN A 681 -15.27 13.87 -9.93
N GLN A 682 -16.45 13.29 -10.14
CA GLN A 682 -16.87 12.67 -11.39
C GLN A 682 -17.65 13.65 -12.26
N LYS A 683 -17.48 13.57 -13.59
CA LYS A 683 -18.16 14.42 -14.58
C LYS A 683 -18.64 13.56 -15.75
N PRO A 684 -19.91 13.69 -16.17
CA PRO A 684 -20.40 12.96 -17.33
C PRO A 684 -19.67 13.44 -18.60
N ILE A 685 -19.39 12.50 -19.51
CA ILE A 685 -18.75 12.78 -20.81
C ILE A 685 -19.67 12.44 -22.00
N VAL A 686 -20.89 12.01 -21.71
CA VAL A 686 -21.91 11.63 -22.69
C VAL A 686 -23.04 12.64 -22.72
N ASP A 687 -23.70 12.76 -23.86
CA ASP A 687 -24.85 13.62 -24.08
C ASP A 687 -26.17 12.83 -24.15
N GLU A 688 -27.29 13.50 -23.89
CA GLU A 688 -28.63 12.92 -24.03
C GLU A 688 -28.85 12.41 -25.46
N GLY A 689 -29.40 11.19 -25.60
CA GLY A 689 -29.62 10.54 -26.89
C GLY A 689 -28.38 9.88 -27.49
N GLN A 690 -27.20 9.97 -26.86
CA GLN A 690 -26.01 9.23 -27.28
C GLN A 690 -26.19 7.72 -27.04
N ARG A 691 -25.81 6.89 -28.01
CA ARG A 691 -25.71 5.45 -27.83
C ARG A 691 -24.38 5.09 -27.16
N VAL A 692 -24.44 4.22 -26.17
CA VAL A 692 -23.27 3.69 -25.45
C VAL A 692 -23.26 2.17 -25.51
N GLU A 693 -22.06 1.59 -25.54
CA GLU A 693 -21.86 0.14 -25.54
C GLU A 693 -21.43 -0.34 -24.15
N ALA A 694 -21.62 -1.63 -23.86
CA ALA A 694 -21.17 -2.21 -22.60
C ALA A 694 -19.64 -2.10 -22.45
N GLY A 695 -19.18 -1.65 -21.29
CA GLY A 695 -17.76 -1.39 -21.03
C GLY A 695 -17.27 0.00 -21.47
N GLN A 696 -18.13 0.84 -22.07
CA GLN A 696 -17.78 2.22 -22.44
C GLN A 696 -17.79 3.14 -21.22
N VAL A 697 -16.81 4.05 -21.13
CA VAL A 697 -16.78 5.10 -20.10
C VAL A 697 -17.86 6.14 -20.39
N ILE A 698 -18.69 6.44 -19.39
CA ILE A 698 -19.78 7.43 -19.46
C ILE A 698 -19.55 8.65 -18.57
N ALA A 699 -18.69 8.54 -17.56
CA ALA A 699 -18.24 9.68 -16.77
C ALA A 699 -16.77 9.51 -16.35
N ASP A 700 -16.00 10.58 -16.50
CA ASP A 700 -14.64 10.69 -16.01
C ASP A 700 -14.63 10.91 -14.49
N GLY A 701 -13.59 10.43 -13.81
CA GLY A 701 -13.29 10.66 -12.40
C GLY A 701 -12.15 11.67 -12.16
N PRO A 702 -11.53 11.66 -10.98
CA PRO A 702 -10.32 12.44 -10.72
C PRO A 702 -9.15 11.94 -11.57
N CYS A 703 -8.33 12.86 -12.10
CA CYS A 703 -7.18 12.51 -12.95
C CYS A 703 -7.54 11.66 -14.18
N THR A 704 -8.68 11.91 -14.82
CA THR A 704 -9.04 11.24 -16.09
C THR A 704 -9.61 12.21 -17.12
N GLU A 705 -9.37 11.95 -18.40
CA GLU A 705 -9.99 12.67 -19.52
C GLU A 705 -10.34 11.69 -20.66
N ASN A 706 -11.64 11.61 -20.98
CA ASN A 706 -12.21 10.68 -21.95
C ASN A 706 -11.81 9.21 -21.66
N GLY A 707 -11.85 8.82 -20.39
CA GLY A 707 -11.50 7.48 -19.92
C GLY A 707 -10.00 7.20 -19.80
N GLU A 708 -9.10 8.09 -20.20
CA GLU A 708 -7.65 7.91 -20.05
C GLU A 708 -7.12 8.55 -18.76
N MET A 709 -6.10 7.95 -18.14
CA MET A 709 -5.36 8.57 -17.04
C MET A 709 -4.72 9.90 -17.45
N ALA A 710 -4.98 10.93 -16.64
CA ALA A 710 -4.60 12.32 -16.84
C ALA A 710 -4.07 12.93 -15.52
N LEU A 711 -2.84 12.56 -15.16
CA LEU A 711 -2.19 12.90 -13.89
C LEU A 711 -1.58 14.33 -13.84
N GLY A 712 -1.58 15.04 -14.96
CA GLY A 712 -0.82 16.29 -15.12
C GLY A 712 -1.28 17.12 -16.30
N LYS A 713 -0.34 17.89 -16.88
CA LYS A 713 -0.59 18.84 -17.97
C LYS A 713 0.51 18.80 -19.02
N ASN A 714 0.14 18.98 -20.29
CA ASN A 714 1.10 19.18 -21.37
C ASN A 714 1.59 20.64 -21.32
N LEU A 715 2.85 20.86 -20.95
CA LEU A 715 3.43 22.21 -20.83
C LEU A 715 4.49 22.43 -21.92
N LEU A 716 4.50 23.63 -22.51
CA LEU A 716 5.56 24.04 -23.43
C LEU A 716 6.85 24.27 -22.63
N VAL A 717 7.82 23.39 -22.78
CA VAL A 717 9.09 23.40 -22.05
C VAL A 717 10.22 23.98 -22.89
N ALA A 718 11.11 24.74 -22.25
CA ALA A 718 12.45 25.05 -22.76
C ALA A 718 13.52 24.43 -21.87
N VAL A 719 14.52 23.79 -22.49
CA VAL A 719 15.65 23.18 -21.78
C VAL A 719 16.86 24.11 -21.83
N MET A 720 16.93 25.06 -20.89
CA MET A 720 18.02 26.02 -20.78
C MET A 720 18.21 26.51 -19.33
N PRO A 721 19.43 26.85 -18.89
CA PRO A 721 19.63 27.61 -17.66
C PRO A 721 19.05 29.03 -17.83
N TRP A 722 18.42 29.57 -16.79
CA TRP A 722 17.87 30.93 -16.84
C TRP A 722 18.07 31.68 -15.52
N GLU A 723 18.96 32.67 -15.55
CA GLU A 723 19.28 33.61 -14.45
C GLU A 723 19.54 32.96 -13.07
N GLY A 724 19.93 31.68 -13.04
CA GLY A 724 20.13 30.92 -11.81
C GLY A 724 18.84 30.55 -11.06
N HIS A 725 17.66 30.93 -11.54
CA HIS A 725 16.39 30.59 -10.88
C HIS A 725 16.04 29.10 -10.99
N ASN A 726 16.51 28.43 -12.03
CA ASN A 726 16.44 26.97 -12.18
C ASN A 726 17.75 26.27 -11.79
N TYR A 727 18.58 26.87 -10.92
CA TYR A 727 19.82 26.24 -10.45
C TYR A 727 19.56 24.86 -9.82
N GLU A 728 20.46 23.92 -10.11
CA GLU A 728 20.31 22.49 -9.79
C GLU A 728 19.02 21.89 -10.37
N ASP A 729 18.03 21.62 -9.51
CA ASP A 729 16.75 20.98 -9.87
C ASP A 729 15.57 21.94 -9.68
N ALA A 730 15.81 23.24 -9.42
CA ALA A 730 14.72 24.21 -9.32
C ALA A 730 14.02 24.40 -10.67
N ILE A 731 12.72 24.69 -10.62
CA ILE A 731 11.87 24.85 -11.80
C ILE A 731 11.35 26.29 -11.88
N ILE A 732 11.34 26.86 -13.08
CA ILE A 732 10.72 28.16 -13.35
C ILE A 732 9.40 27.93 -14.08
N LEU A 733 8.36 28.66 -13.70
CA LEU A 733 7.05 28.61 -14.35
C LEU A 733 6.61 29.98 -14.86
N SER A 734 5.81 29.98 -15.92
CA SER A 734 5.05 31.13 -16.39
C SER A 734 3.84 31.40 -15.48
N ASN A 735 3.56 32.68 -15.20
CA ASN A 735 2.38 33.10 -14.44
C ASN A 735 1.06 32.73 -15.13
N ARG A 736 1.08 32.45 -16.44
CA ARG A 736 -0.07 31.90 -17.18
C ARG A 736 -0.68 30.69 -16.47
N LEU A 737 0.15 29.82 -15.90
CA LEU A 737 -0.29 28.60 -15.22
C LEU A 737 -1.08 28.89 -13.93
N VAL A 738 -0.83 30.04 -13.31
CA VAL A 738 -1.54 30.55 -12.12
C VAL A 738 -2.82 31.28 -12.53
N GLU A 739 -2.76 32.08 -13.59
CA GLU A 739 -3.88 32.87 -14.12
C GLU A 739 -4.99 31.99 -14.69
N GLU A 740 -4.62 30.99 -15.49
CA GLU A 740 -5.55 30.07 -16.16
C GLU A 740 -5.86 28.81 -15.34
N ASP A 741 -5.43 28.78 -14.06
CA ASP A 741 -5.63 27.67 -13.13
C ASP A 741 -5.15 26.29 -13.65
N VAL A 742 -4.13 26.26 -14.52
CA VAL A 742 -3.64 25.05 -15.20
C VAL A 742 -3.20 23.97 -14.22
N LEU A 743 -2.47 24.35 -13.16
CA LEU A 743 -1.97 23.46 -12.11
C LEU A 743 -2.70 23.65 -10.77
N THR A 744 -3.96 24.07 -10.82
CA THR A 744 -4.78 24.27 -9.61
C THR A 744 -5.47 22.98 -9.19
N SER A 745 -5.46 22.70 -7.89
CA SER A 745 -6.09 21.52 -7.27
C SER A 745 -7.09 21.94 -6.18
N ILE A 746 -8.05 21.06 -5.89
CA ILE A 746 -8.98 21.23 -4.76
C ILE A 746 -8.59 20.25 -3.67
N HIS A 747 -8.43 20.76 -2.46
CA HIS A 747 -8.14 20.00 -1.26
C HIS A 747 -9.31 20.14 -0.28
N ILE A 748 -9.73 19.05 0.34
CA ILE A 748 -10.88 19.02 1.25
C ILE A 748 -10.41 18.45 2.57
N GLU A 749 -10.41 19.29 3.60
CA GLU A 749 -10.10 18.90 4.96
C GLU A 749 -11.39 18.62 5.74
N GLU A 750 -11.31 17.63 6.63
CA GLU A 750 -12.38 17.25 7.53
C GLU A 750 -11.96 17.63 8.96
N HIS A 751 -12.74 18.51 9.59
CA HIS A 751 -12.56 18.88 10.98
C HIS A 751 -13.66 18.26 11.81
N GLU A 752 -13.28 17.57 12.87
CA GLU A 752 -14.20 16.84 13.75
C GLU A 752 -14.08 17.36 15.18
N ILE A 753 -15.22 17.52 15.84
CA ILE A 753 -15.29 17.72 17.29
C ILE A 753 -16.50 16.99 17.86
N ASP A 754 -16.35 16.50 19.08
CA ASP A 754 -17.41 15.85 19.83
C ASP A 754 -17.73 16.58 21.14
N ALA A 755 -18.96 16.39 21.61
CA ALA A 755 -19.44 16.78 22.92
C ALA A 755 -19.64 15.55 23.79
N ARG A 756 -18.96 15.52 24.94
CA ARG A 756 -18.89 14.35 25.83
C ARG A 756 -19.41 14.62 27.23
N ASP A 757 -19.74 13.54 27.93
CA ASP A 757 -19.95 13.57 29.37
C ASP A 757 -18.60 13.72 30.11
N THR A 758 -18.45 14.80 30.87
CA THR A 758 -17.30 15.01 31.76
C THR A 758 -17.67 14.74 33.22
N LYS A 759 -16.68 14.77 34.12
CA LYS A 759 -16.92 14.64 35.57
C LYS A 759 -17.77 15.77 36.15
N LEU A 760 -17.73 16.96 35.55
CA LEU A 760 -18.40 18.17 36.04
C LEU A 760 -19.73 18.45 35.35
N GLY A 761 -20.05 17.71 34.28
CA GLY A 761 -21.26 17.87 33.46
C GLY A 761 -21.00 17.51 32.00
N ALA A 762 -22.05 17.45 31.20
CA ALA A 762 -21.92 17.26 29.76
C ALA A 762 -21.36 18.53 29.09
N GLU A 763 -20.51 18.36 28.08
CA GLU A 763 -20.16 19.42 27.15
C GLU A 763 -21.37 19.76 26.27
N GLU A 764 -21.48 21.03 25.89
CA GLU A 764 -22.61 21.54 25.09
C GLU A 764 -22.07 22.21 23.82
N ILE A 765 -22.62 21.84 22.66
CA ILE A 765 -22.41 22.58 21.40
C ILE A 765 -23.43 23.71 21.37
N THR A 766 -22.93 24.95 21.36
CA THR A 766 -23.78 26.13 21.47
C THR A 766 -23.13 27.36 20.85
N ARG A 767 -23.97 28.30 20.40
CA ARG A 767 -23.55 29.64 19.97
C ARG A 767 -23.17 30.53 21.16
N ASP A 768 -23.65 30.24 22.36
CA ASP A 768 -23.41 31.05 23.57
C ASP A 768 -22.01 30.79 24.15
N ILE A 769 -20.99 31.40 23.53
CA ILE A 769 -19.58 31.24 23.90
C ILE A 769 -19.12 32.44 24.75
N PRO A 770 -18.65 32.23 25.99
CA PRO A 770 -18.21 33.32 26.85
C PRO A 770 -17.04 34.12 26.27
N ASN A 771 -17.06 35.44 26.46
CA ASN A 771 -15.97 36.36 26.09
C ASN A 771 -15.63 36.41 24.58
N VAL A 772 -16.54 35.97 23.71
CA VAL A 772 -16.41 36.07 22.25
C VAL A 772 -17.39 37.14 21.74
N SER A 773 -16.96 37.98 20.80
CA SER A 773 -17.82 39.03 20.23
C SER A 773 -18.82 38.48 19.21
N ASP A 774 -19.98 39.12 19.10
CA ASP A 774 -21.03 38.74 18.13
C ASP A 774 -20.54 38.78 16.67
N GLU A 775 -19.51 39.58 16.38
CA GLU A 775 -18.90 39.67 15.04
C GLU A 775 -18.18 38.37 14.65
N VAL A 776 -17.45 37.75 15.58
CA VAL A 776 -16.78 36.45 15.35
C VAL A 776 -17.81 35.32 15.23
N LEU A 777 -18.97 35.46 15.90
CA LEU A 777 -20.07 34.49 15.85
C LEU A 777 -21.01 34.72 14.66
N ALA A 778 -20.73 35.68 13.77
CA ALA A 778 -21.65 36.07 12.70
C ALA A 778 -21.89 34.95 11.68
N ASP A 779 -20.89 34.09 11.46
CA ASP A 779 -20.93 32.97 10.51
C ASP A 779 -21.45 31.66 11.09
N LEU A 780 -21.70 31.61 12.40
CA LEU A 780 -22.32 30.48 13.07
C LEU A 780 -23.85 30.53 12.95
N ASP A 781 -24.46 29.36 12.85
CA ASP A 781 -25.89 29.16 12.96
C ASP A 781 -26.37 29.29 14.42
N GLU A 782 -27.65 29.08 14.65
CA GLU A 782 -28.28 29.16 15.99
C GLU A 782 -27.78 28.09 16.98
N ARG A 783 -27.18 27.00 16.49
CA ARG A 783 -26.60 25.92 17.30
C ARG A 783 -25.12 26.18 17.62
N GLY A 784 -24.50 27.15 16.97
CA GLY A 784 -23.06 27.43 17.10
C GLY A 784 -22.20 26.72 16.06
N ILE A 785 -22.77 26.21 14.97
CA ILE A 785 -22.04 25.54 13.89
C ILE A 785 -21.93 26.49 12.69
N VAL A 786 -20.75 26.58 12.09
CA VAL A 786 -20.51 27.43 10.90
C VAL A 786 -21.46 27.10 9.76
N ARG A 787 -21.92 28.11 9.00
CA ARG A 787 -22.84 27.89 7.86
C ARG A 787 -22.13 27.39 6.60
N ILE A 788 -22.81 26.54 5.83
CA ILE A 788 -22.32 26.12 4.50
C ILE A 788 -22.19 27.35 3.59
N GLY A 789 -21.06 27.44 2.89
CA GLY A 789 -20.72 28.54 2.01
C GLY A 789 -19.92 29.67 2.68
N ALA A 790 -19.77 29.66 4.01
CA ALA A 790 -18.92 30.60 4.72
C ALA A 790 -17.45 30.42 4.29
N GLU A 791 -16.75 31.55 4.12
CA GLU A 791 -15.31 31.58 3.93
C GLU A 791 -14.66 31.69 5.30
N VAL A 792 -13.84 30.70 5.65
CA VAL A 792 -13.17 30.61 6.95
C VAL A 792 -11.67 30.75 6.78
N ARG A 793 -11.03 31.34 7.78
CA ARG A 793 -9.59 31.57 7.88
C ARG A 793 -9.05 30.99 9.20
N ASP A 794 -7.73 30.93 9.29
CA ASP A 794 -6.99 30.54 10.48
C ASP A 794 -7.55 31.22 11.75
N GLY A 795 -7.93 30.40 12.73
CA GLY A 795 -8.46 30.84 14.02
C GLY A 795 -9.98 31.06 14.08
N ASP A 796 -10.69 31.06 12.94
CA ASP A 796 -12.15 31.20 12.92
C ASP A 796 -12.83 30.00 13.59
N ILE A 797 -13.99 30.23 14.21
CA ILE A 797 -14.75 29.19 14.91
C ILE A 797 -15.57 28.38 13.89
N LEU A 798 -15.36 27.06 13.87
CA LEU A 798 -16.15 26.12 13.07
C LEU A 798 -17.34 25.56 13.86
N VAL A 799 -17.11 25.18 15.11
CA VAL A 799 -18.13 24.62 16.00
C VAL A 799 -17.91 25.17 17.40
N GLY A 800 -18.88 25.96 17.89
CA GLY A 800 -18.93 26.50 19.23
C GLY A 800 -19.15 25.38 20.24
N LYS A 801 -18.18 25.16 21.13
CA LYS A 801 -18.26 24.15 22.19
C LYS A 801 -17.84 24.74 23.53
N VAL A 802 -18.63 24.44 24.56
CA VAL A 802 -18.33 24.85 25.93
C VAL A 802 -18.23 23.64 26.85
N THR A 803 -17.18 23.62 27.67
CA THR A 803 -16.93 22.55 28.66
C THR A 803 -17.11 23.09 30.08
N PRO A 804 -17.88 22.43 30.96
CA PRO A 804 -18.01 22.83 32.37
C PRO A 804 -16.66 22.90 33.11
N LYS A 805 -16.42 23.97 33.86
CA LYS A 805 -15.21 24.26 34.63
C LYS A 805 -15.55 24.34 36.12
N GLY A 806 -14.72 23.75 36.99
CA GLY A 806 -14.94 23.81 38.44
C GLY A 806 -14.51 25.14 39.06
N GLU A 807 -15.11 25.53 40.19
CA GLU A 807 -14.82 26.79 40.90
C GLU A 807 -13.36 26.89 41.39
N THR A 808 -12.72 25.75 41.68
CA THR A 808 -11.32 25.66 42.16
C THR A 808 -10.27 25.88 41.07
N GLU A 809 -10.65 25.88 39.79
CA GLU A 809 -9.73 26.04 38.65
C GLU A 809 -9.59 27.50 38.19
N LEU A 810 -10.24 28.45 38.86
CA LEU A 810 -10.12 29.88 38.57
C LEU A 810 -8.85 30.44 39.20
N THR A 811 -8.09 31.22 38.45
CA THR A 811 -6.97 31.96 39.02
C THR A 811 -7.49 33.03 39.99
N PRO A 812 -6.71 33.43 41.01
CA PRO A 812 -7.09 34.53 41.90
C PRO A 812 -7.50 35.81 41.13
N GLU A 813 -6.82 36.10 40.02
CA GLU A 813 -7.08 37.23 39.13
C GLU A 813 -8.41 37.07 38.38
N GLU A 814 -8.71 35.90 37.81
CA GLU A 814 -10.01 35.63 37.16
C GLU A 814 -11.17 35.76 38.15
N ARG A 815 -10.98 35.24 39.37
CA ARG A 815 -11.98 35.34 40.45
C ARG A 815 -12.21 36.80 40.87
N LEU A 816 -11.15 37.61 40.94
CA LEU A 816 -11.26 39.05 41.21
C LEU A 816 -11.97 39.78 40.07
N LEU A 817 -11.62 39.51 38.81
CA LEU A 817 -12.28 40.09 37.63
C LEU A 817 -13.78 39.81 37.65
N ARG A 818 -14.19 38.57 37.93
CA ARG A 818 -15.61 38.20 38.08
C ARG A 818 -16.31 38.97 39.20
N ALA A 819 -15.66 39.14 40.35
CA ALA A 819 -16.20 39.90 41.47
C ALA A 819 -16.37 41.39 41.14
N ILE A 820 -15.47 41.96 40.34
CA ILE A 820 -15.51 43.38 39.91
C ILE A 820 -16.62 43.60 38.87
N PHE A 821 -16.69 42.76 37.83
CA PHE A 821 -17.62 42.96 36.71
C PHE A 821 -19.03 42.41 36.98
N GLY A 822 -19.23 41.67 38.07
CA GLY A 822 -20.54 41.10 38.43
C GLY A 822 -21.07 40.10 37.41
N GLU A 823 -20.18 39.54 36.58
CA GLU A 823 -20.52 38.58 35.54
C GLU A 823 -21.00 37.28 36.18
N LYS A 824 -22.30 37.01 36.10
CA LYS A 824 -22.90 35.68 36.35
C LYS A 824 -22.66 34.74 35.17
N ALA A 825 -21.44 34.72 34.62
CA ALA A 825 -21.12 33.85 33.50
C ALA A 825 -21.24 32.38 33.96
N ARG A 826 -21.89 31.53 33.13
CA ARG A 826 -21.89 30.07 33.30
C ARG A 826 -20.46 29.59 33.54
N GLU A 827 -20.28 28.62 34.44
CA GLU A 827 -18.99 28.03 34.79
C GLU A 827 -18.49 27.13 33.66
N VAL A 828 -18.20 27.72 32.50
CA VAL A 828 -17.79 26.97 31.30
C VAL A 828 -16.57 27.62 30.65
N ARG A 829 -15.80 26.80 29.95
CA ARG A 829 -14.60 27.18 29.19
C ARG A 829 -14.86 26.99 27.70
N ASP A 830 -14.39 27.92 26.88
CA ASP A 830 -14.34 27.77 25.42
C ASP A 830 -13.39 26.61 25.03
N THR A 831 -13.96 25.57 24.44
CA THR A 831 -13.26 24.43 23.85
C THR A 831 -13.70 24.21 22.40
N SER A 832 -14.14 25.30 21.75
CA SER A 832 -14.64 25.31 20.38
C SER A 832 -13.62 24.80 19.38
N LEU A 833 -14.13 24.18 18.32
CA LEU A 833 -13.34 23.80 17.15
C LEU A 833 -13.01 25.05 16.36
N LYS A 834 -11.71 25.29 16.15
CA LYS A 834 -11.19 26.42 15.36
C LYS A 834 -10.45 25.90 14.14
N VAL A 835 -10.43 26.70 13.07
CA VAL A 835 -9.64 26.40 11.88
C VAL A 835 -8.15 26.35 12.25
N PRO A 836 -7.41 25.28 11.88
CA PRO A 836 -5.98 25.18 12.16
C PRO A 836 -5.13 26.25 11.47
N HIS A 837 -3.88 26.38 11.94
CA HIS A 837 -2.96 27.36 11.39
C HIS A 837 -2.58 27.09 9.94
N GLY A 838 -2.64 28.14 9.10
CA GLY A 838 -2.31 28.06 7.69
C GLY A 838 -3.39 27.42 6.81
N GLU A 839 -4.59 27.20 7.35
CA GLU A 839 -5.74 26.72 6.59
C GLU A 839 -6.76 27.84 6.32
N SER A 840 -7.37 27.79 5.14
CA SER A 840 -8.46 28.68 4.76
C SER A 840 -9.26 28.04 3.63
N GLY A 841 -10.54 28.35 3.54
CA GLY A 841 -11.37 27.76 2.50
C GLY A 841 -12.86 28.04 2.68
N LYS A 842 -13.67 27.31 1.91
CA LYS A 842 -15.12 27.38 1.99
C LYS A 842 -15.66 26.15 2.69
N VAL A 843 -16.60 26.34 3.60
CA VAL A 843 -17.36 25.24 4.18
C VAL A 843 -18.28 24.66 3.11
N ILE A 844 -18.06 23.41 2.70
CA ILE A 844 -18.84 22.75 1.63
C ILE A 844 -19.88 21.76 2.16
N GLY A 845 -19.70 21.28 3.39
CA GLY A 845 -20.57 20.26 3.97
C GLY A 845 -20.42 20.20 5.48
N ILE A 846 -21.50 19.81 6.14
CA ILE A 846 -21.56 19.62 7.58
C ILE A 846 -22.31 18.32 7.83
N ARG A 847 -21.78 17.46 8.70
CA ARG A 847 -22.45 16.26 9.18
C ARG A 847 -22.57 16.35 10.70
N VAL A 848 -23.76 16.10 11.21
CA VAL A 848 -24.06 16.11 12.64
C VAL A 848 -24.63 14.75 12.97
N PHE A 849 -24.08 14.12 13.99
CA PHE A 849 -24.57 12.87 14.55
C PHE A 849 -24.97 13.11 15.99
N SER A 850 -26.14 12.63 16.39
CA SER A 850 -26.70 12.87 17.71
C SER A 850 -27.17 11.57 18.33
N ARG A 851 -26.86 11.39 19.61
CA ARG A 851 -27.38 10.27 20.41
C ARG A 851 -28.90 10.30 20.51
N ASP A 852 -29.49 11.49 20.47
CA ASP A 852 -30.95 11.66 20.54
C ASP A 852 -31.64 11.21 19.23
N ASP A 853 -30.90 11.14 18.12
CA ASP A 853 -31.38 10.72 16.80
C ASP A 853 -31.11 9.23 16.51
N ASP A 854 -30.73 8.44 17.52
CA ASP A 854 -30.38 7.00 17.44
C ASP A 854 -29.15 6.70 16.54
N ASP A 855 -28.24 7.67 16.41
CA ASP A 855 -26.95 7.46 15.75
C ASP A 855 -25.99 6.64 16.64
N ASP A 856 -25.22 5.72 16.03
CA ASP A 856 -24.26 4.87 16.74
C ASP A 856 -23.00 5.66 17.13
N LEU A 857 -23.04 6.31 18.30
CA LEU A 857 -21.94 7.10 18.85
C LEU A 857 -21.13 6.34 19.91
N PRO A 858 -19.82 6.64 20.05
CA PRO A 858 -19.00 6.07 21.12
C PRO A 858 -19.59 6.34 22.51
N ALA A 859 -19.34 5.42 23.46
CA ALA A 859 -19.84 5.56 24.83
C ALA A 859 -19.36 6.86 25.49
N GLY A 860 -20.32 7.67 25.99
CA GLY A 860 -20.06 8.97 26.61
C GLY A 860 -19.97 10.15 25.65
N VAL A 861 -20.16 9.93 24.34
CA VAL A 861 -20.34 10.99 23.33
C VAL A 861 -21.84 11.24 23.12
N ASN A 862 -22.26 12.49 23.23
CA ASN A 862 -23.66 12.90 23.06
C ASN A 862 -23.93 13.41 21.65
N GLU A 863 -23.00 14.21 21.10
CA GLU A 863 -23.10 14.79 19.76
C GLU A 863 -21.71 14.81 19.10
N LEU A 864 -21.67 14.57 17.79
CA LEU A 864 -20.46 14.59 16.97
C LEU A 864 -20.71 15.45 15.73
N VAL A 865 -19.87 16.45 15.50
CA VAL A 865 -19.99 17.35 14.35
C VAL A 865 -18.74 17.30 13.49
N ARG A 866 -18.95 17.13 12.19
CA ARG A 866 -17.94 17.19 11.14
C ARG A 866 -18.18 18.37 10.23
N VAL A 867 -17.12 19.12 9.95
CA VAL A 867 -17.13 20.26 9.05
C VAL A 867 -16.11 20.02 7.94
N TYR A 868 -16.59 20.06 6.69
CA TYR A 868 -15.77 19.89 5.50
C TYR A 868 -15.39 21.25 4.92
N VAL A 869 -14.09 21.55 4.88
CA VAL A 869 -13.55 22.82 4.37
C VAL A 869 -12.78 22.54 3.08
N ALA A 870 -13.23 23.11 1.98
CA ALA A 870 -12.59 22.98 0.67
C ALA A 870 -11.73 24.20 0.35
N GLN A 871 -10.50 23.94 -0.08
CA GLN A 871 -9.49 24.92 -0.45
C GLN A 871 -9.15 24.76 -1.93
N LYS A 872 -9.20 25.85 -2.70
CA LYS A 872 -8.74 25.87 -4.09
C LYS A 872 -7.29 26.35 -4.11
N ARG A 873 -6.35 25.42 -4.24
CA ARG A 873 -4.91 25.69 -4.15
C ARG A 873 -4.31 25.86 -5.54
N LYS A 874 -3.92 27.09 -5.86
CA LYS A 874 -3.11 27.40 -7.04
C LYS A 874 -1.71 26.80 -6.89
N ILE A 875 -0.91 26.87 -7.95
CA ILE A 875 0.50 26.50 -7.87
C ILE A 875 1.29 27.67 -7.25
N SER A 876 2.21 27.36 -6.34
CA SER A 876 2.98 28.35 -5.59
C SER A 876 4.48 28.07 -5.62
N ASP A 877 5.30 29.11 -5.39
CA ASP A 877 6.74 28.94 -5.19
C ASP A 877 6.98 27.97 -4.01
N GLY A 878 7.83 26.96 -4.22
CA GLY A 878 8.09 25.88 -3.27
C GLY A 878 7.27 24.60 -3.47
N ASP A 879 6.16 24.64 -4.24
CA ASP A 879 5.45 23.42 -4.59
C ASP A 879 6.34 22.51 -5.46
N LYS A 880 6.17 21.19 -5.29
CA LYS A 880 6.97 20.20 -6.00
C LYS A 880 6.28 19.74 -7.28
N LEU A 881 7.01 19.83 -8.39
CA LEU A 881 6.63 19.28 -9.69
C LEU A 881 7.56 18.12 -10.09
N ALA A 882 7.05 17.24 -10.94
CA ALA A 882 7.85 16.19 -11.56
C ALA A 882 7.33 15.82 -12.95
N GLY A 883 8.22 15.31 -13.79
CA GLY A 883 7.85 14.56 -14.99
C GLY A 883 7.78 13.07 -14.71
N ARG A 884 7.45 12.28 -15.75
CA ARG A 884 7.36 10.81 -15.67
C ARG A 884 8.72 10.11 -15.58
N HIS A 885 9.80 10.80 -15.91
CA HIS A 885 11.16 10.27 -16.03
C HIS A 885 12.01 10.46 -14.76
N GLY A 886 11.38 10.67 -13.60
CA GLY A 886 12.07 10.90 -12.32
C GLY A 886 12.82 12.24 -12.22
N ASN A 887 12.63 13.14 -13.19
CA ASN A 887 12.96 14.56 -13.09
C ASN A 887 11.97 15.23 -12.13
N LYS A 888 12.49 15.83 -11.06
CA LYS A 888 11.70 16.44 -9.99
C LYS A 888 12.38 17.70 -9.50
N GLY A 889 11.59 18.69 -9.10
CA GLY A 889 12.05 19.98 -8.65
C GLY A 889 11.00 20.71 -7.85
N VAL A 890 11.45 21.63 -7.00
CA VAL A 890 10.55 22.64 -6.41
C VAL A 890 10.52 23.86 -7.33
N ILE A 891 9.40 24.56 -7.35
CA ILE A 891 9.29 25.82 -8.09
C ILE A 891 10.15 26.86 -7.38
N GLY A 892 11.20 27.31 -8.06
CA GLY A 892 12.10 28.34 -7.57
C GLY A 892 11.58 29.75 -7.85
N LYS A 893 10.86 29.91 -8.98
CA LYS A 893 10.28 31.19 -9.36
C LYS A 893 9.11 31.04 -10.34
N ILE A 894 8.00 31.70 -10.04
CA ILE A 894 6.96 32.04 -11.02
C ILE A 894 7.25 33.42 -11.60
N LEU A 895 7.40 33.50 -12.93
CA LEU A 895 7.71 34.73 -13.65
C LEU A 895 6.47 35.31 -14.34
N PRO A 896 6.38 36.65 -14.48
CA PRO A 896 5.43 37.27 -15.39
C PRO A 896 5.54 36.69 -16.80
N VAL A 897 4.42 36.66 -17.53
CA VAL A 897 4.35 36.01 -18.85
C VAL A 897 5.29 36.69 -19.85
N GLU A 898 5.43 38.01 -19.76
CA GLU A 898 6.28 38.85 -20.58
C GLU A 898 7.79 38.64 -20.34
N ASP A 899 8.18 38.15 -19.16
CA ASP A 899 9.57 37.87 -18.80
C ASP A 899 10.05 36.51 -19.34
N MET A 900 9.10 35.64 -19.71
CA MET A 900 9.42 34.29 -20.18
C MET A 900 10.10 34.34 -21.56
N PRO A 901 11.09 33.47 -21.81
CA PRO A 901 11.54 33.21 -23.17
C PRO A 901 10.37 32.84 -24.09
N PHE A 902 10.32 33.41 -25.27
CA PHE A 902 9.20 33.21 -26.20
C PHE A 902 9.68 32.82 -27.61
N LEU A 903 8.82 32.09 -28.32
CA LEU A 903 9.01 31.64 -29.69
C LEU A 903 8.88 32.80 -30.69
N PRO A 904 9.34 32.65 -31.95
CA PRO A 904 9.25 33.72 -32.95
C PRO A 904 7.83 34.25 -33.21
N ASP A 905 6.82 33.42 -33.00
CA ASP A 905 5.40 33.79 -33.13
C ASP A 905 4.82 34.53 -31.91
N GLY A 906 5.64 34.79 -30.89
CA GLY A 906 5.26 35.47 -29.65
C GLY A 906 4.79 34.52 -28.54
N THR A 907 4.75 33.20 -28.76
CA THR A 907 4.27 32.24 -27.76
C THR A 907 5.32 32.08 -26.64
N PRO A 908 5.00 32.45 -25.38
CA PRO A 908 5.91 32.25 -24.25
C PRO A 908 5.96 30.78 -23.85
N VAL A 909 7.13 30.31 -23.40
CA VAL A 909 7.24 28.96 -22.82
C VAL A 909 6.57 28.92 -21.45
N ASP A 910 6.05 27.75 -21.07
CA ASP A 910 5.32 27.56 -19.80
C ASP A 910 6.25 27.22 -18.64
N ILE A 911 7.29 26.45 -18.92
CA ILE A 911 8.22 25.89 -17.93
C ILE A 911 9.64 25.89 -18.48
N ILE A 912 10.61 26.23 -17.62
CA ILE A 912 12.03 26.20 -17.99
C ILE A 912 12.74 25.18 -17.10
N LEU A 913 13.28 24.13 -17.72
CA LEU A 913 14.07 23.09 -17.05
C LEU A 913 15.55 23.31 -17.29
N ASN A 914 16.35 23.00 -16.26
CA ASN A 914 17.80 23.18 -16.34
C ASN A 914 18.48 22.04 -17.10
N THR A 915 19.26 22.39 -18.12
CA THR A 915 20.04 21.46 -18.94
C THR A 915 21.00 20.60 -18.12
N HIS A 916 21.64 21.15 -17.08
CA HIS A 916 22.65 20.45 -16.28
C HIS A 916 22.08 19.22 -15.54
N GLY A 917 20.77 19.22 -15.28
CA GLY A 917 20.07 18.13 -14.61
C GLY A 917 19.95 16.86 -15.45
N VAL A 918 19.94 16.98 -16.78
CA VAL A 918 19.54 15.88 -17.69
C VAL A 918 20.66 14.84 -17.89
N PRO A 919 21.88 15.17 -18.36
CA PRO A 919 22.87 14.16 -18.70
C PRO A 919 23.36 13.35 -17.49
N ARG A 920 23.51 14.00 -16.33
CA ARG A 920 23.99 13.36 -15.10
C ARG A 920 23.02 12.33 -14.51
N ARG A 921 21.76 12.36 -14.93
CA ARG A 921 20.68 11.51 -14.42
C ARG A 921 20.33 10.36 -15.35
N MET A 922 20.90 10.35 -16.56
CA MET A 922 20.69 9.30 -17.56
C MET A 922 19.20 9.03 -17.81
N ASN A 923 18.38 10.09 -17.86
CA ASN A 923 16.94 10.02 -18.12
C ASN A 923 16.60 10.84 -19.37
N ILE A 924 17.12 10.37 -20.51
CA ILE A 924 16.99 11.04 -21.81
C ILE A 924 15.57 10.90 -22.36
N GLY A 925 14.77 9.96 -21.84
CA GLY A 925 13.36 9.80 -22.20
C GLY A 925 12.58 11.11 -22.12
N GLN A 926 12.90 12.01 -21.17
CA GLN A 926 12.24 13.33 -21.08
C GLN A 926 12.50 14.23 -22.30
N ILE A 927 13.67 14.14 -22.93
CA ILE A 927 14.00 14.92 -24.13
C ILE A 927 13.29 14.33 -25.35
N LEU A 928 13.25 12.99 -25.44
CA LEU A 928 12.49 12.30 -26.49
C LEU A 928 10.99 12.58 -26.37
N GLU A 929 10.45 12.59 -25.14
CA GLU A 929 9.08 13.01 -24.84
C GLU A 929 8.85 14.46 -25.29
N THR A 930 9.78 15.37 -25.02
CA THR A 930 9.69 16.78 -25.42
C THR A 930 9.57 16.93 -26.93
N HIS A 931 10.40 16.21 -27.69
CA HIS A 931 10.38 16.24 -29.16
C HIS A 931 9.10 15.62 -29.73
N LEU A 932 8.71 14.42 -29.26
CA LEU A 932 7.48 13.79 -29.71
C LEU A 932 6.24 14.59 -29.29
N GLY A 933 6.29 15.28 -28.15
CA GLY A 933 5.25 16.19 -27.70
C GLY A 933 5.10 17.40 -28.61
N TRP A 934 6.20 17.97 -29.12
CA TRP A 934 6.15 19.02 -30.15
C TRP A 934 5.50 18.52 -31.44
N ILE A 935 5.94 17.35 -31.93
CA ILE A 935 5.36 16.70 -33.13
C ILE A 935 3.86 16.46 -32.94
N ALA A 936 3.45 15.92 -31.79
CA ALA A 936 2.05 15.67 -31.45
C ALA A 936 1.23 16.96 -31.38
N LYS A 937 1.78 18.03 -30.80
CA LYS A 937 1.12 19.33 -30.71
C LYS A 937 0.89 19.96 -32.08
N THR A 938 1.90 19.97 -32.92
CA THR A 938 1.88 20.66 -34.22
C THR A 938 1.20 19.84 -35.32
N GLY A 939 1.26 18.52 -35.23
CA GLY A 939 0.91 17.62 -36.31
C GLY A 939 2.04 17.49 -37.33
N TRP A 940 1.93 16.52 -38.22
CA TRP A 940 2.96 16.24 -39.22
C TRP A 940 2.34 15.69 -40.51
N ASN A 941 3.10 15.77 -41.59
CA ASN A 941 2.74 15.16 -42.87
C ASN A 941 4.02 14.69 -43.58
N ILE A 942 4.17 13.37 -43.74
CA ILE A 942 5.34 12.78 -44.39
C ILE A 942 5.18 12.85 -45.91
N GLU A 943 6.16 13.44 -46.60
CA GLU A 943 6.18 13.47 -48.06
C GLU A 943 6.94 12.26 -48.64
N GLY A 944 6.29 11.51 -49.53
CA GLY A 944 6.87 10.34 -50.19
C GLY A 944 6.96 9.10 -49.28
N GLU A 945 7.91 8.21 -49.57
CA GLU A 945 8.19 6.99 -48.81
C GLU A 945 9.67 6.99 -48.37
N PRO A 946 10.06 7.83 -47.41
CA PRO A 946 11.44 7.90 -46.97
C PRO A 946 11.84 6.64 -46.19
N GLU A 947 13.11 6.26 -46.27
CA GLU A 947 13.64 5.00 -45.68
C GLU A 947 13.38 4.90 -44.17
N TRP A 948 13.50 6.02 -43.44
CA TRP A 948 13.24 6.08 -41.99
C TRP A 948 11.78 5.80 -41.61
N ALA A 949 10.83 6.02 -42.53
CA ALA A 949 9.40 5.80 -42.30
C ALA A 949 8.94 4.39 -42.72
N ALA A 950 9.84 3.54 -43.25
CA ALA A 950 9.47 2.24 -43.80
C ALA A 950 8.81 1.29 -42.78
N ASN A 951 9.17 1.42 -41.50
CA ASN A 951 8.62 0.62 -40.40
C ASN A 951 7.50 1.34 -39.63
N LEU A 952 7.12 2.56 -40.04
CA LEU A 952 6.01 3.25 -39.40
C LEU A 952 4.67 2.67 -39.86
N PRO A 953 3.73 2.42 -38.94
CA PRO A 953 2.34 2.17 -39.27
C PRO A 953 1.77 3.18 -40.28
N ALA A 954 0.98 2.70 -41.25
CA ALA A 954 0.39 3.55 -42.30
C ALA A 954 -0.43 4.73 -41.75
N ASP A 955 -1.07 4.55 -40.60
CA ASP A 955 -1.88 5.56 -39.93
C ASP A 955 -1.04 6.71 -39.33
N LEU A 956 0.29 6.56 -39.24
CA LEU A 956 1.25 7.58 -38.78
C LEU A 956 1.88 8.38 -39.92
N THR A 957 1.44 8.19 -41.17
CA THR A 957 1.96 8.96 -42.32
C THR A 957 1.61 10.45 -42.26
N SER A 958 0.45 10.80 -41.69
CA SER A 958 0.04 12.18 -41.46
C SER A 958 -0.86 12.26 -40.24
N ALA A 959 -0.72 13.31 -39.43
CA ALA A 959 -1.59 13.55 -38.29
C ALA A 959 -1.86 15.06 -38.11
N PRO A 960 -3.08 15.44 -37.69
CA PRO A 960 -3.39 16.84 -37.40
C PRO A 960 -2.68 17.34 -36.13
N ALA A 961 -2.74 18.65 -35.90
CA ALA A 961 -2.35 19.24 -34.62
C ALA A 961 -3.14 18.64 -33.44
N ASP A 962 -2.56 18.70 -32.24
CA ASP A 962 -3.12 18.15 -30.99
C ASP A 962 -3.43 16.64 -31.05
N THR A 963 -2.62 15.87 -31.78
CA THR A 963 -2.80 14.42 -31.90
C THR A 963 -2.23 13.67 -30.71
N ARG A 964 -3.03 12.77 -30.12
CA ARG A 964 -2.58 11.85 -29.06
C ARG A 964 -1.79 10.69 -29.67
N THR A 965 -0.58 10.46 -29.17
CA THR A 965 0.32 9.39 -29.59
C THR A 965 0.57 8.40 -28.46
N ALA A 966 0.88 7.15 -28.80
CA ALA A 966 1.31 6.12 -27.87
C ALA A 966 2.69 5.61 -28.29
N THR A 967 3.64 5.65 -27.36
CA THR A 967 4.96 5.01 -27.47
C THR A 967 5.04 3.91 -26.41
N PRO A 968 4.63 2.66 -26.73
CA PRO A 968 4.65 1.58 -25.77
C PRO A 968 6.08 1.29 -25.28
N VAL A 969 6.20 0.96 -24.00
CA VAL A 969 7.47 0.62 -23.36
C VAL A 969 8.17 -0.54 -24.09
N PHE A 970 9.44 -0.35 -24.46
CA PHE A 970 10.28 -1.28 -25.23
C PHE A 970 9.87 -1.57 -26.69
N ASP A 971 8.84 -0.92 -27.24
CA ASP A 971 8.41 -1.07 -28.66
C ASP A 971 8.11 0.27 -29.36
N GLY A 972 8.41 1.38 -28.68
CA GLY A 972 7.98 2.72 -29.03
C GLY A 972 8.60 3.33 -30.29
N ALA A 973 8.45 4.65 -30.39
CA ALA A 973 9.05 5.44 -31.47
C ALA A 973 10.58 5.34 -31.44
N ARG A 974 11.21 5.07 -32.59
CA ARG A 974 12.68 5.00 -32.70
C ARG A 974 13.28 6.38 -32.96
N GLU A 975 14.58 6.52 -32.69
CA GLU A 975 15.30 7.80 -32.84
C GLU A 975 15.25 8.35 -34.28
N GLU A 976 15.42 7.47 -35.28
CA GLU A 976 15.36 7.82 -36.71
C GLU A 976 13.95 8.28 -37.12
N GLU A 977 12.92 7.60 -36.62
CA GLU A 977 11.51 7.94 -36.84
C GLU A 977 11.20 9.33 -36.25
N LEU A 978 11.66 9.59 -35.02
CA LEU A 978 11.43 10.83 -34.33
C LEU A 978 12.14 12.01 -35.02
N THR A 979 13.38 11.82 -35.47
CA THR A 979 14.15 12.83 -36.22
C THR A 979 13.51 13.13 -37.58
N GLY A 980 13.04 12.09 -38.29
CA GLY A 980 12.31 12.25 -39.55
C GLY A 980 10.97 12.98 -39.38
N LEU A 981 10.24 12.67 -38.32
CA LEU A 981 8.99 13.33 -37.97
C LEU A 981 9.18 14.81 -37.60
N LEU A 982 10.23 15.16 -36.85
CA LEU A 982 10.57 16.56 -36.55
C LEU A 982 10.74 17.38 -37.83
N SER A 983 11.40 16.79 -38.82
CA SER A 983 11.64 17.40 -40.15
C SER A 983 10.37 17.51 -41.01
N SER A 984 9.28 16.85 -40.60
CA SER A 984 7.99 16.77 -41.34
C SER A 984 6.83 17.44 -40.58
N THR A 985 7.15 18.25 -39.56
CA THR A 985 6.14 18.95 -38.74
C THR A 985 5.38 19.98 -39.57
N LEU A 986 4.09 20.15 -39.25
CA LEU A 986 3.25 21.15 -39.91
C LEU A 986 3.65 22.56 -39.45
N PRO A 987 3.61 23.56 -40.35
CA PRO A 987 3.81 24.95 -39.96
C PRO A 987 2.66 25.44 -39.06
N ASN A 988 2.92 26.51 -38.32
CA ASN A 988 1.89 27.19 -37.55
C ASN A 988 0.89 27.93 -38.47
N ARG A 989 -0.05 28.67 -37.86
CA ARG A 989 -1.09 29.43 -38.58
C ARG A 989 -0.56 30.43 -39.63
N ASP A 990 0.69 30.89 -39.47
CA ASP A 990 1.34 31.90 -40.31
C ASP A 990 2.23 31.25 -41.40
N GLY A 991 2.25 29.92 -41.49
CA GLY A 991 3.04 29.17 -42.46
C GLY A 991 4.51 28.98 -42.05
N GLU A 992 4.85 29.25 -40.79
CA GLU A 992 6.20 29.17 -40.27
C GLU A 992 6.44 27.90 -39.45
N VAL A 993 7.58 27.25 -39.68
CA VAL A 993 8.04 26.10 -38.89
C VAL A 993 8.91 26.62 -37.75
N MET A 994 8.42 26.51 -36.51
CA MET A 994 9.07 27.10 -35.33
C MET A 994 10.28 26.31 -34.83
N VAL A 995 10.25 24.98 -34.99
CA VAL A 995 11.24 24.03 -34.48
C VAL A 995 11.92 23.34 -35.65
N ASP A 996 13.24 23.30 -35.63
CA ASP A 996 14.04 22.65 -36.66
C ASP A 996 14.09 21.11 -36.52
N GLY A 997 14.76 20.45 -37.46
CA GLY A 997 14.92 18.98 -37.44
C GLY A 997 15.71 18.44 -36.25
N ASP A 998 16.43 19.30 -35.51
CA ASP A 998 17.14 18.93 -34.28
C ASP A 998 16.26 19.03 -33.03
N GLY A 999 15.00 19.46 -33.16
CA GLY A 999 14.08 19.67 -32.04
C GLY A 999 14.34 20.97 -31.29
N LYS A 1000 14.98 21.96 -31.93
CA LYS A 1000 15.31 23.25 -31.32
C LYS A 1000 14.62 24.41 -32.01
N ALA A 1001 14.35 25.47 -31.25
CA ALA A 1001 13.83 26.72 -31.77
C ALA A 1001 14.71 27.89 -31.38
N ARG A 1002 14.62 28.97 -32.16
CA ARG A 1002 15.18 30.26 -31.75
C ARG A 1002 14.24 30.93 -30.77
N LEU A 1003 14.69 31.14 -29.54
CA LEU A 1003 13.95 31.86 -28.51
C LEU A 1003 14.42 33.32 -28.42
N PHE A 1004 13.51 34.19 -27.95
CA PHE A 1004 13.78 35.57 -27.59
C PHE A 1004 13.70 35.73 -26.08
N ASP A 1005 14.61 36.52 -25.51
CA ASP A 1005 14.57 36.88 -24.10
C ASP A 1005 13.44 37.89 -23.85
N GLY A 1006 12.43 37.49 -23.07
CA GLY A 1006 11.31 38.37 -22.69
C GLY A 1006 11.73 39.64 -21.95
N ARG A 1007 12.89 39.63 -21.27
CA ARG A 1007 13.37 40.77 -20.50
C ARG A 1007 14.12 41.81 -21.32
N SER A 1008 15.05 41.37 -22.17
CA SER A 1008 15.85 42.29 -23.00
C SER A 1008 15.27 42.52 -24.40
N GLY A 1009 14.49 41.57 -24.91
CA GLY A 1009 14.00 41.54 -26.29
C GLY A 1009 15.00 40.99 -27.31
N GLU A 1010 16.24 40.69 -26.90
CA GLU A 1010 17.26 40.14 -27.80
C GLU A 1010 17.04 38.63 -28.01
N PRO A 1011 17.30 38.10 -29.22
CA PRO A 1011 17.29 36.66 -29.45
C PRO A 1011 18.43 35.98 -28.69
N PHE A 1012 18.17 34.80 -28.13
CA PHE A 1012 19.25 33.99 -27.56
C PHE A 1012 20.28 33.61 -28.65
N PRO A 1013 21.58 33.56 -28.30
CA PRO A 1013 22.66 33.35 -29.27
C PRO A 1013 22.65 31.95 -29.90
N TYR A 1014 22.00 30.96 -29.27
CA TYR A 1014 21.92 29.58 -29.74
C TYR A 1014 20.46 29.10 -29.72
N PRO A 1015 20.07 28.19 -30.63
CA PRO A 1015 18.77 27.56 -30.59
C PRO A 1015 18.65 26.65 -29.36
N VAL A 1016 17.47 26.62 -28.75
CA VAL A 1016 17.17 25.92 -27.51
C VAL A 1016 16.19 24.80 -27.79
N THR A 1017 16.38 23.64 -27.17
CA THR A 1017 15.40 22.55 -27.25
C THR A 1017 14.09 22.99 -26.63
N VAL A 1018 13.02 22.92 -27.42
CA VAL A 1018 11.66 23.25 -27.01
C VAL A 1018 10.70 22.16 -27.43
N GLY A 1019 9.62 22.00 -26.68
CA GLY A 1019 8.57 21.05 -27.03
C GLY A 1019 7.55 20.91 -25.92
N TYR A 1020 6.73 19.87 -25.96
CA TYR A 1020 5.73 19.65 -24.92
C TYR A 1020 6.12 18.47 -24.04
N MET A 1021 6.16 18.69 -22.72
CA MET A 1021 6.40 17.65 -21.72
C MET A 1021 5.19 17.55 -20.79
N TYR A 1022 4.85 16.34 -20.38
CA TYR A 1022 3.78 16.09 -19.44
C TYR A 1022 4.26 16.21 -17.99
N ILE A 1023 3.83 17.26 -17.30
CA ILE A 1023 4.28 17.62 -15.95
C ILE A 1023 3.15 17.40 -14.94
N LEU A 1024 3.52 16.82 -13.79
CA LEU A 1024 2.64 16.46 -12.71
C LEU A 1024 2.86 17.41 -11.52
N LYS A 1025 1.77 17.85 -10.89
CA LYS A 1025 1.81 18.50 -9.58
C LYS A 1025 1.78 17.42 -8.51
N LEU A 1026 2.79 17.38 -7.64
CA LEU A 1026 2.88 16.36 -6.59
C LEU A 1026 2.21 16.85 -5.29
N HIS A 1027 1.80 15.90 -4.45
CA HIS A 1027 1.21 16.17 -3.13
C HIS A 1027 2.26 16.55 -2.07
N HIS A 1028 3.23 17.36 -2.48
CA HIS A 1028 4.25 17.97 -1.64
C HIS A 1028 4.16 19.47 -1.84
N LEU A 1029 3.17 20.06 -1.19
CA LEU A 1029 2.83 21.47 -1.33
C LEU A 1029 3.43 22.29 -0.21
N VAL A 1030 3.82 23.53 -0.52
CA VAL A 1030 4.43 24.43 0.46
C VAL A 1030 3.46 24.75 1.61
N ASP A 1031 2.16 24.90 1.31
CA ASP A 1031 1.11 25.19 2.28
C ASP A 1031 1.03 24.11 3.38
N ASP A 1032 1.29 22.85 3.04
CA ASP A 1032 1.29 21.74 4.00
C ASP A 1032 2.60 21.65 4.78
N LYS A 1033 3.71 22.14 4.20
CA LYS A 1033 5.06 22.01 4.75
C LYS A 1033 5.52 23.21 5.56
N ILE A 1034 5.01 24.40 5.29
CA ILE A 1034 5.32 25.60 6.07
C ILE A 1034 4.77 25.44 7.48
N HIS A 1035 5.65 25.66 8.46
CA HIS A 1035 5.31 25.58 9.88
C HIS A 1035 6.25 26.47 10.70
N ALA A 1036 5.67 27.27 11.57
CA ALA A 1036 6.39 28.14 12.49
C ALA A 1036 5.73 28.10 13.86
N ARG A 1037 6.54 28.23 14.91
CA ARG A 1037 6.09 28.24 16.30
C ARG A 1037 6.90 29.26 17.09
N SER A 1038 6.22 30.15 17.80
CA SER A 1038 6.81 30.98 18.85
C SER A 1038 6.72 30.27 20.20
N THR A 1039 5.51 30.17 20.75
CA THR A 1039 5.13 29.36 21.93
C THR A 1039 4.00 28.41 21.54
N GLY A 1040 3.69 27.41 22.36
CA GLY A 1040 2.67 26.41 22.01
C GLY A 1040 2.52 25.34 23.08
N PRO A 1041 1.83 24.23 22.79
CA PRO A 1041 1.65 23.16 23.77
C PRO A 1041 2.96 22.42 24.07
N TYR A 1042 3.01 21.85 25.27
CA TYR A 1042 4.14 21.11 25.82
C TYR A 1042 3.69 19.72 26.26
N SER A 1043 4.62 18.76 26.22
CA SER A 1043 4.43 17.42 26.77
C SER A 1043 4.26 17.49 28.28
N MET A 1044 3.25 16.81 28.80
CA MET A 1044 3.03 16.72 30.25
C MET A 1044 4.17 16.00 30.97
N ILE A 1045 4.82 15.04 30.30
CA ILE A 1045 5.85 14.19 30.90
C ILE A 1045 7.21 14.88 30.88
N THR A 1046 7.65 15.32 29.70
CA THR A 1046 9.01 15.85 29.50
C THR A 1046 9.08 17.36 29.61
N GLN A 1047 7.94 18.06 29.67
CA GLN A 1047 7.83 19.52 29.59
C GLN A 1047 8.44 20.16 28.33
N GLN A 1048 8.83 19.36 27.34
CA GLN A 1048 9.32 19.81 26.05
C GLN A 1048 8.18 20.21 25.11
N PRO A 1049 8.42 21.12 24.13
CA PRO A 1049 7.49 21.38 23.05
C PRO A 1049 6.97 20.09 22.40
N LEU A 1050 5.66 19.99 22.14
CA LEU A 1050 5.11 18.90 21.34
C LEU A 1050 5.75 18.88 19.94
N GLY A 1051 5.70 17.73 19.24
CA GLY A 1051 6.22 17.58 17.89
C GLY A 1051 5.13 17.61 16.81
N GLY A 1052 5.47 18.09 15.62
CA GLY A 1052 4.60 18.01 14.44
C GLY A 1052 3.65 19.22 14.25
N LYS A 1053 3.35 19.52 12.99
CA LYS A 1053 2.55 20.70 12.58
C LYS A 1053 1.14 20.70 13.18
N ALA A 1054 0.45 19.56 13.16
CA ALA A 1054 -0.93 19.42 13.65
C ALA A 1054 -1.11 19.77 15.14
N GLN A 1055 -0.05 19.61 15.95
CA GLN A 1055 -0.06 19.95 17.37
C GLN A 1055 0.53 21.33 17.65
N PHE A 1056 0.81 22.13 16.62
CA PHE A 1056 1.57 23.37 16.72
C PHE A 1056 2.94 23.12 17.41
N GLY A 1057 3.62 22.06 16.98
CA GLY A 1057 4.83 21.54 17.60
C GLY A 1057 6.11 22.34 17.32
N GLY A 1058 7.15 22.13 18.12
CA GLY A 1058 8.48 22.72 17.90
C GLY A 1058 9.32 21.93 16.88
N GLN A 1059 10.40 22.55 16.40
CA GLN A 1059 11.43 21.86 15.62
C GLN A 1059 12.35 21.06 16.54
N ARG A 1060 12.79 19.89 16.09
CA ARG A 1060 13.73 19.07 16.86
C ARG A 1060 15.15 19.58 16.65
N PHE A 1061 15.74 20.13 17.71
CA PHE A 1061 17.19 20.39 17.77
C PHE A 1061 17.89 19.11 18.25
N GLY A 1062 18.52 18.39 17.32
CA GLY A 1062 19.05 17.06 17.55
C GLY A 1062 20.50 17.03 18.03
N GLU A 1063 21.02 15.82 18.17
CA GLU A 1063 22.39 15.58 18.64
C GLU A 1063 23.45 16.15 17.68
N MET A 1064 23.28 15.96 16.38
CA MET A 1064 24.21 16.47 15.37
C MET A 1064 24.22 18.00 15.33
N GLU A 1065 23.07 18.65 15.55
CA GLU A 1065 22.97 20.11 15.63
C GLU A 1065 23.66 20.65 16.90
N CYS A 1066 23.58 19.93 18.03
CA CYS A 1066 24.35 20.24 19.23
C CYS A 1066 25.86 20.19 18.95
N TRP A 1067 26.36 19.18 18.24
CA TRP A 1067 27.78 19.09 17.86
C TRP A 1067 28.22 20.28 17.00
N ALA A 1068 27.35 20.72 16.08
CA ALA A 1068 27.64 21.91 15.27
C ALA A 1068 27.82 23.16 16.15
N MET A 1069 26.93 23.39 17.12
CA MET A 1069 27.05 24.54 18.04
C MET A 1069 28.29 24.45 18.93
N GLN A 1070 28.64 23.23 19.39
CA GLN A 1070 29.87 22.99 20.14
C GLN A 1070 31.11 23.29 19.29
N ALA A 1071 31.13 22.86 18.02
CA ALA A 1071 32.22 23.13 17.10
C ALA A 1071 32.40 24.63 16.81
N TYR A 1072 31.31 25.38 16.72
CA TYR A 1072 31.37 26.85 16.63
C TYR A 1072 31.80 27.52 17.94
N GLY A 1073 31.75 26.82 19.08
CA GLY A 1073 31.97 27.42 20.40
C GLY A 1073 30.81 28.31 20.87
N ALA A 1074 29.61 28.14 20.30
CA ALA A 1074 28.42 28.95 20.59
C ALA A 1074 27.72 28.47 21.88
N ALA A 1075 28.40 28.54 23.01
CA ALA A 1075 27.95 27.96 24.29
C ALA A 1075 26.61 28.55 24.77
N TYR A 1076 26.42 29.87 24.72
CA TYR A 1076 25.19 30.53 25.15
C TYR A 1076 23.99 30.16 24.27
N THR A 1077 24.17 30.10 22.95
CA THR A 1077 23.12 29.69 22.02
C THR A 1077 22.71 28.25 22.27
N LEU A 1078 23.67 27.35 22.49
CA LEU A 1078 23.39 25.96 22.82
C LEU A 1078 22.64 25.84 24.16
N GLN A 1079 23.09 26.56 25.18
CA GLN A 1079 22.43 26.58 26.49
C GLN A 1079 20.99 27.06 26.36
N GLU A 1080 20.75 28.19 25.67
CA GLU A 1080 19.43 28.76 25.44
C GLU A 1080 18.47 27.77 24.77
N LEU A 1081 18.93 27.09 23.71
CA LEU A 1081 18.15 26.10 22.96
C LEU A 1081 17.74 24.90 23.81
N LEU A 1082 18.62 24.43 24.70
CA LEU A 1082 18.40 23.24 25.54
C LEU A 1082 17.66 23.54 26.86
N THR A 1083 17.34 24.80 27.16
CA THR A 1083 16.74 25.21 28.44
C THR A 1083 15.48 26.04 28.21
N ILE A 1084 15.60 27.36 28.16
CA ILE A 1084 14.50 28.34 28.13
C ILE A 1084 13.65 28.29 26.85
N LYS A 1085 14.17 27.68 25.78
CA LYS A 1085 13.40 27.38 24.55
C LYS A 1085 12.79 25.98 24.51
N SER A 1086 13.04 25.16 25.54
CA SER A 1086 12.62 23.76 25.63
C SER A 1086 11.83 23.50 26.91
N ASP A 1087 12.49 23.01 27.96
CA ASP A 1087 11.90 22.37 29.14
C ASP A 1087 12.25 23.07 30.46
N ASP A 1088 12.81 24.28 30.41
CA ASP A 1088 12.83 25.17 31.57
C ASP A 1088 11.45 25.82 31.75
N THR A 1089 10.66 25.27 32.67
CA THR A 1089 9.25 25.59 32.90
C THR A 1089 9.05 27.03 33.37
N VAL A 1090 9.94 27.53 34.23
CA VAL A 1090 9.90 28.88 34.78
C VAL A 1090 10.59 29.86 33.82
N GLY A 1091 11.74 29.46 33.28
CA GLY A 1091 12.54 30.29 32.38
C GLY A 1091 11.77 30.69 31.12
N ARG A 1092 11.04 29.76 30.48
CA ARG A 1092 10.27 30.08 29.26
C ARG A 1092 9.23 31.18 29.46
N VAL A 1093 8.57 31.22 30.62
CA VAL A 1093 7.57 32.26 30.95
C VAL A 1093 8.25 33.60 31.20
N LYS A 1094 9.34 33.60 31.99
CA LYS A 1094 10.12 34.81 32.27
C LYS A 1094 10.77 35.39 31.00
N VAL A 1095 11.20 34.55 30.08
CA VAL A 1095 11.72 34.96 28.77
C VAL A 1095 10.65 35.66 27.96
N TYR A 1096 9.44 35.08 27.89
CA TYR A 1096 8.33 35.69 27.18
C TYR A 1096 7.96 37.05 27.79
N GLU A 1097 7.89 37.14 29.12
CA GLU A 1097 7.64 38.38 29.85
C GLU A 1097 8.73 39.43 29.57
N ALA A 1098 10.00 39.05 29.62
CA ALA A 1098 11.13 39.94 29.34
C ALA A 1098 11.09 40.49 27.91
N ILE A 1099 10.78 39.64 26.92
CA ILE A 1099 10.63 40.07 25.51
C ILE A 1099 9.49 41.10 25.38
N VAL A 1100 8.33 40.84 25.98
CA VAL A 1100 7.16 41.75 25.93
C VAL A 1100 7.47 43.08 26.62
N LYS A 1101 8.24 43.06 27.73
CA LYS A 1101 8.65 44.26 28.47
C LYS A 1101 9.83 45.00 27.83
N GLY A 1102 10.52 44.39 26.86
CA GLY A 1102 11.77 44.93 26.30
C GLY A 1102 12.96 44.86 27.28
N GLU A 1103 12.93 43.91 28.21
CA GLU A 1103 13.99 43.64 29.18
C GLU A 1103 14.99 42.61 28.64
N ASN A 1104 16.14 42.46 29.33
CA ASN A 1104 17.11 41.44 28.98
C ASN A 1104 16.57 40.04 29.28
N ILE A 1105 16.95 39.07 28.44
CA ILE A 1105 16.63 37.66 28.65
C ILE A 1105 17.25 37.19 29.99
N PRO A 1106 16.45 36.56 30.88
CA PRO A 1106 16.93 36.07 32.17
C PRO A 1106 17.92 34.90 32.02
N GLU A 1107 18.64 34.59 33.09
CA GLU A 1107 19.54 33.45 33.13
C GLU A 1107 18.77 32.11 33.02
N PRO A 1108 19.24 31.15 32.21
CA PRO A 1108 18.62 29.83 32.13
C PRO A 1108 18.67 29.01 33.43
N GLY A 1109 17.57 28.33 33.73
CA GLY A 1109 17.45 27.39 34.84
C GLY A 1109 17.88 25.96 34.50
N ILE A 1110 17.45 25.01 35.34
CA ILE A 1110 17.73 23.58 35.16
C ILE A 1110 16.63 22.96 34.29
N PRO A 1111 16.99 22.21 33.22
CA PRO A 1111 16.03 21.47 32.40
C PRO A 1111 15.18 20.48 33.21
N GLU A 1112 13.87 20.42 32.93
CA GLU A 1112 12.99 19.44 33.56
C GLU A 1112 13.38 17.99 33.20
N SER A 1113 13.86 17.75 31.98
CA SER A 1113 14.32 16.41 31.57
C SER A 1113 15.43 15.85 32.47
N PHE A 1114 16.29 16.72 33.04
CA PHE A 1114 17.31 16.31 33.99
C PHE A 1114 16.71 15.90 35.34
N LYS A 1115 15.69 16.64 35.83
CA LYS A 1115 14.94 16.27 37.04
C LYS A 1115 14.22 14.94 36.86
N VAL A 1116 13.59 14.72 35.70
CA VAL A 1116 12.93 13.44 35.36
C VAL A 1116 13.93 12.29 35.35
N LEU A 1117 15.10 12.44 34.73
CA LEU A 1117 16.15 11.42 34.73
C LEU A 1117 16.58 11.05 36.15
N LEU A 1118 16.75 12.04 37.04
CA LEU A 1118 17.11 11.79 38.43
C LEU A 1118 16.04 10.92 39.12
N LYS A 1119 14.77 11.19 38.86
CA LYS A 1119 13.65 10.40 39.41
C LYS A 1119 13.57 8.99 38.82
N GLU A 1120 13.85 8.82 37.54
CA GLU A 1120 13.94 7.50 36.91
C GLU A 1120 15.08 6.66 37.52
N LEU A 1121 16.26 7.24 37.73
CA LEU A 1121 17.37 6.55 38.39
C LEU A 1121 17.04 6.17 39.84
N GLN A 1122 16.40 7.08 40.59
CA GLN A 1122 15.91 6.80 41.94
C GLN A 1122 14.86 5.66 41.96
N SER A 1123 13.99 5.59 40.95
CA SER A 1123 13.00 4.50 40.82
C SER A 1123 13.64 3.12 40.56
N LEU A 1124 14.86 3.10 40.01
CA LEU A 1124 15.69 1.91 39.83
C LEU A 1124 16.52 1.56 41.08
N CYS A 1125 16.20 2.15 42.23
CA CYS A 1125 16.93 2.01 43.50
C CYS A 1125 18.38 2.52 43.46
N LEU A 1126 18.71 3.44 42.55
CA LEU A 1126 20.00 4.13 42.52
C LEU A 1126 19.88 5.44 43.30
N ASN A 1127 20.55 5.56 44.44
CA ASN A 1127 20.60 6.81 45.19
C ASN A 1127 21.53 7.81 44.48
N VAL A 1128 20.95 8.71 43.69
CA VAL A 1128 21.68 9.77 42.99
C VAL A 1128 21.40 11.10 43.66
N GLU A 1129 22.47 11.77 44.09
CA GLU A 1129 22.44 13.05 44.81
C GLU A 1129 23.26 14.07 44.02
N VAL A 1130 22.75 15.32 43.94
CA VAL A 1130 23.52 16.44 43.39
C VAL A 1130 24.21 17.17 44.53
N LEU A 1131 25.54 17.25 44.48
CA LEU A 1131 26.34 17.82 45.57
C LEU A 1131 26.75 19.26 45.25
N SER A 1132 26.62 20.15 46.23
CA SER A 1132 27.27 21.46 46.22
C SER A 1132 28.77 21.34 46.48
N LYS A 1133 29.52 22.44 46.32
CA LYS A 1133 30.99 22.46 46.49
C LYS A 1133 31.47 22.05 47.89
N ASP A 1134 30.64 22.23 48.91
CA ASP A 1134 30.88 21.83 50.30
C ASP A 1134 30.46 20.37 50.61
N GLY A 1135 29.96 19.64 49.60
CA GLY A 1135 29.60 18.22 49.72
C GLY A 1135 28.20 17.96 50.28
N ALA A 1136 27.38 18.99 50.47
CA ALA A 1136 25.99 18.83 50.87
C ALA A 1136 25.10 18.43 49.69
N ALA A 1137 24.11 17.58 49.94
CA ALA A 1137 23.11 17.22 48.94
C ALA A 1137 22.13 18.40 48.73
N ILE A 1138 21.94 18.81 47.48
CA ILE A 1138 20.99 19.84 47.08
C ILE A 1138 19.66 19.16 46.76
N GLU A 1139 18.58 19.59 47.41
CA GLU A 1139 17.23 19.20 47.00
C GLU A 1139 16.79 20.02 45.80
N MET A 1140 16.48 19.34 44.69
CA MET A 1140 15.92 19.96 43.49
C MET A 1140 14.38 19.98 43.58
N ARG A 1141 13.83 20.89 44.40
CA ARG A 1141 12.41 21.23 44.42
C ARG A 1141 12.25 22.70 44.06
N ASP A 1142 11.30 22.99 43.18
CA ASP A 1142 10.80 24.35 43.04
C ASP A 1142 9.94 24.62 44.28
N GLY A 1143 10.18 25.74 44.98
CA GLY A 1143 9.46 26.05 46.21
C GLY A 1143 8.02 26.45 45.88
N ASP A 1144 7.03 25.65 46.30
CA ASP A 1144 5.60 25.98 46.17
C ASP A 1144 5.26 27.36 46.77
N ASP A 1145 6.06 27.82 47.73
CA ASP A 1145 5.91 29.11 48.40
C ASP A 1145 6.29 30.31 47.51
N GLU A 1146 7.23 30.19 46.55
CA GLU A 1146 7.64 31.34 45.72
C GLU A 1146 6.52 31.79 44.77
N ASP A 1147 5.81 30.85 44.13
CA ASP A 1147 4.69 31.19 43.22
C ASP A 1147 3.48 31.72 43.99
N LEU A 1148 3.20 31.17 45.18
CA LEU A 1148 2.17 31.66 46.10
C LEU A 1148 2.49 33.05 46.64
N GLU A 1149 3.74 33.30 47.04
CA GLU A 1149 4.20 34.62 47.50
C GLU A 1149 4.18 35.64 46.36
N ARG A 1150 4.55 35.26 45.14
CA ARG A 1150 4.50 36.15 43.97
C ARG A 1150 3.08 36.49 43.55
N ALA A 1151 2.17 35.51 43.53
CA ALA A 1151 0.75 35.73 43.25
C ALA A 1151 0.10 36.60 44.33
N ALA A 1152 0.40 36.35 45.61
CA ALA A 1152 -0.06 37.18 46.73
C ALA A 1152 0.53 38.61 46.67
N ALA A 1153 1.82 38.76 46.34
CA ALA A 1153 2.49 40.05 46.22
C ALA A 1153 1.99 40.87 45.03
N ASN A 1154 1.67 40.24 43.88
CA ASN A 1154 1.03 40.90 42.73
C ASN A 1154 -0.36 41.45 43.08
N LEU A 1155 -1.06 40.85 44.04
CA LEU A 1155 -2.33 41.33 44.59
C LEU A 1155 -2.16 42.31 45.76
N GLY A 1156 -0.92 42.61 46.17
CA GLY A 1156 -0.60 43.50 47.29
C GLY A 1156 -0.83 42.89 48.68
N ILE A 1157 -1.00 41.57 48.79
CA ILE A 1157 -1.24 40.85 50.05
C ILE A 1157 0.11 40.35 50.60
N ASN A 1158 0.57 40.94 51.70
CA ASN A 1158 1.81 40.54 52.36
C ASN A 1158 1.48 39.53 53.48
N LEU A 1159 1.74 38.24 53.25
CA LEU A 1159 1.45 37.14 54.19
C LEU A 1159 2.44 37.03 55.37
N SER A 1160 3.38 37.97 55.49
CA SER A 1160 4.48 37.92 56.48
C SER A 1160 4.11 38.40 57.90
N ARG A 1161 2.86 38.75 58.21
CA ARG A 1161 2.50 39.34 59.52
C ARG A 1161 1.60 38.44 60.37
N ASN A 1162 2.24 37.60 61.19
CA ASN A 1162 1.63 36.98 62.37
C ASN A 1162 1.57 38.02 63.50
N GLU A 1163 0.43 38.63 63.77
CA GLU A 1163 0.17 39.38 65.00
C GLU A 1163 -0.76 38.58 65.90
N SER A 1164 -0.19 37.77 66.80
CA SER A 1164 -0.88 37.33 68.00
C SER A 1164 -0.99 38.53 68.94
N ALA A 1165 -2.20 39.06 69.09
CA ALA A 1165 -2.49 40.14 70.04
C ALA A 1165 -2.20 39.70 71.48
N SER A 1166 -1.24 40.36 72.14
CA SER A 1166 -1.05 40.29 73.59
C SER A 1166 -1.97 41.30 74.30
N ILE A 1167 -2.58 40.85 75.39
CA ILE A 1167 -3.65 41.50 76.16
C ILE A 1167 -3.21 42.79 76.92
N GLU A 1168 -2.04 43.36 76.63
CA GLU A 1168 -1.53 44.55 77.35
C GLU A 1168 -1.79 45.90 76.67
N ASP A 1169 -2.35 45.94 75.45
CA ASP A 1169 -2.54 47.20 74.70
C ASP A 1169 -3.90 47.91 74.95
N PHE A 1170 -4.63 47.54 76.00
CA PHE A 1170 -5.77 48.34 76.50
C PHE A 1170 -5.47 48.90 77.90
N ALA A 1171 -4.67 49.97 77.95
CA ALA A 1171 -4.57 50.90 79.07
C ALA A 1171 -4.46 52.35 78.56
#